data_AF-A0A917PHT9-F1
#
_entry.id   AF-A0A917PHT9-F1
#
_cell.length_a   1.000
_cell.length_b   1.000
_cell.length_c   1.000
_cell.angle_alpha   90.00
_cell.angle_beta   90.00
_cell.angle_gamma   90.00
#
_symmetry.space_group_name_H-M   'P 1'
#
loop_
_entity.id
_entity.type
_entity.pdbx_description
1 polymer ?
#
loop_
_entity_poly.entity_id
_entity_poly.type
_entity_poly.pdbx_seq_one_letter_code
_entity_poly.pdbx_strand_id
1 'polypeptide(L)'
;MVMHVATVGNDPAPVALGFLHARHGRGTETLLLLDPPRDDLVHARQQALQDWLLARGARVRTGTLADLQGISLADCTLNLTGGSKPSVAPLFARALQDGADVFTVDAHGSRLVVHDVTRDEPCRVQVHLTTRDYVELYLPAAVRRLKQVTLSARRMPESLARILQVPSQVPFVQVPALDARYQKGPLGAWLVTQNSHLYVVWDAPAMRLQGSRYERARLLARLTRDLGGQLATPVLYMPDFVPAQSGDGLLEYVQQELGASIVSDRGEWRPEPLRWPDASATAPSREDAAADASTRRVYVVLLGAQPMPGIIGIQAQEEVPDRVYLLGTAGVQRTAENVRAGLSAAPQLAGSEVRTVRIDENTPHLLAQALTRIADAHPDAHLTLNLTGGTKALALHALKWAANTRAVRPVRTEFTQQQRVGDGREPGWHLSLEQELQVRGVQIKSSLPVPAGVPSVLKAAEHLFVRMTDEHAAAFRRQVERHFPGQFTSATANEGLAAEYLSIRGLVDALPQGRVRHLRWATKLIFPSPHRPEGFEREVDGIAVLDDGRLLLMETKRDLLKGVQSEGETLQTSELAERLSGLHAHALIVGGYRATGDPPGHAWTEAVRRSGTLGAAFSVWSLSPKHPTPQPANVRRFPEDLPAFFSLDRGVS
;
A
#
# COMPACT_ATOMS: atom_id res chain seq x y z
N MET A 1 6.80 -0.38 39.18
CA MET A 1 7.13 0.71 38.23
C MET A 1 6.46 0.31 36.92
N VAL A 2 5.52 1.10 36.41
CA VAL A 2 4.79 0.71 35.20
C VAL A 2 5.69 0.88 33.98
N MET A 3 5.92 -0.21 33.25
CA MET A 3 6.70 -0.22 32.02
C MET A 3 5.79 0.03 30.82
N HIS A 4 6.20 0.88 29.89
CA HIS A 4 5.51 1.05 28.62
C HIS A 4 6.18 0.16 27.56
N VAL A 5 5.40 -0.72 26.93
CA VAL A 5 5.88 -1.58 25.83
C VAL A 5 5.12 -1.20 24.57
N ALA A 6 5.83 -0.81 23.52
CA ALA A 6 5.20 -0.40 22.27
C ALA A 6 5.78 -1.15 21.08
N THR A 7 4.91 -1.69 20.22
CA THR A 7 5.32 -2.15 18.90
C THR A 7 5.43 -0.96 17.95
N VAL A 8 6.49 -0.92 17.13
CA VAL A 8 6.79 0.21 16.25
C VAL A 8 6.90 -0.29 14.81
N GLY A 9 6.08 0.29 13.93
CA GLY A 9 6.11 0.01 12.49
C GLY A 9 6.68 1.18 11.70
N ASN A 10 6.09 1.44 10.54
CA ASN A 10 6.51 2.51 9.62
C ASN A 10 6.13 3.93 10.10
N ASP A 11 5.15 4.02 11.00
CA ASP A 11 4.56 5.28 11.44
C ASP A 11 4.81 5.49 12.95
N PRO A 12 5.59 6.52 13.35
CA PRO A 12 5.91 6.77 14.75
C PRO A 12 4.79 7.51 15.52
N ALA A 13 3.89 8.23 14.84
CA ALA A 13 2.90 9.08 15.52
C ALA A 13 1.95 8.30 16.45
N PRO A 14 1.40 7.13 16.08
CA PRO A 14 0.52 6.40 16.99
C PRO A 14 1.23 5.90 18.25
N VAL A 15 2.54 5.66 18.18
CA VAL A 15 3.35 5.29 19.36
C VAL A 15 3.56 6.49 20.27
N ALA A 16 3.95 7.64 19.70
CA ALA A 16 4.10 8.89 20.43
C ALA A 16 2.78 9.31 21.11
N LEU A 17 1.66 9.20 20.40
CA LEU A 17 0.35 9.49 20.94
C LEU A 17 -0.06 8.52 22.07
N GLY A 18 0.22 7.23 21.91
CA GLY A 18 -0.02 6.25 22.98
C GLY A 18 0.79 6.53 24.24
N PHE A 19 2.05 6.94 24.09
CA PHE A 19 2.90 7.37 25.22
C PHE A 19 2.28 8.54 25.98
N LEU A 20 1.75 9.55 25.27
CA LEU A 20 1.04 10.68 25.89
C LEU A 20 -0.28 10.26 26.53
N HIS A 21 -1.04 9.38 25.87
CA HIS A 21 -2.33 8.89 26.34
C HIS A 21 -2.21 8.15 27.68
N ALA A 22 -1.21 7.29 27.81
CA ALA A 22 -0.94 6.55 29.04
C ALA A 22 -0.41 7.45 30.19
N ARG A 23 -0.38 8.78 29.98
CA ARG A 23 0.09 9.81 30.93
C ARG A 23 1.50 9.51 31.43
N HIS A 24 2.30 8.84 30.61
CA HIS A 24 3.69 8.57 30.91
C HIS A 24 4.49 9.87 30.88
N GLY A 25 5.51 9.94 31.72
CA GLY A 25 6.27 11.15 31.96
C GLY A 25 7.72 10.85 32.23
N ARG A 26 8.40 11.82 32.84
CA ARG A 26 9.82 11.71 33.17
C ARG A 26 10.07 10.47 34.04
N GLY A 27 10.99 9.61 33.59
CA GLY A 27 11.37 8.39 34.29
C GLY A 27 10.61 7.13 33.90
N THR A 28 9.60 7.19 33.03
CA THR A 28 8.94 5.99 32.48
C THR A 28 9.94 5.14 31.69
N GLU A 29 10.05 3.86 32.01
CA GLU A 29 10.80 2.90 31.19
C GLU A 29 9.96 2.52 29.98
N THR A 30 10.51 2.70 28.78
CA THR A 30 9.83 2.41 27.50
C THR A 30 10.66 1.43 26.68
N LEU A 31 10.10 0.24 26.43
CA LEU A 31 10.65 -0.74 25.50
C LEU A 31 9.93 -0.63 24.15
N LEU A 32 10.70 -0.32 23.11
CA LEU A 32 10.24 -0.29 21.73
C LEU A 32 10.58 -1.60 21.04
N LEU A 33 9.56 -2.32 20.60
CA LEU A 33 9.69 -3.51 19.77
C LEU A 33 9.62 -3.08 18.30
N LEU A 34 10.79 -2.95 17.67
CA LEU A 34 10.90 -2.41 16.32
C LEU A 34 10.70 -3.52 15.29
N ASP A 35 9.74 -3.34 14.38
CA ASP A 35 9.74 -4.13 13.14
C ASP A 35 10.97 -3.76 12.30
N PRO A 36 11.55 -4.71 11.54
CA PRO A 36 12.65 -4.42 10.62
C PRO A 36 12.30 -3.26 9.68
N PRO A 37 13.14 -2.22 9.59
CA PRO A 37 12.86 -1.10 8.70
C PRO A 37 12.90 -1.56 7.24
N ARG A 38 11.86 -1.22 6.49
CA ARG A 38 11.75 -1.58 5.06
C ARG A 38 12.55 -0.66 4.14
N ASP A 39 12.85 0.56 4.60
CA ASP A 39 13.71 1.51 3.92
C ASP A 39 14.36 2.48 4.92
N ASP A 40 15.28 3.31 4.42
CA ASP A 40 16.00 4.32 5.20
C ASP A 40 15.06 5.37 5.83
N LEU A 41 13.89 5.62 5.22
CA LEU A 41 12.91 6.57 5.74
C LEU A 41 12.25 6.02 7.00
N VAL A 42 11.83 4.75 6.99
CA VAL A 42 11.28 4.07 8.16
C VAL A 42 12.31 4.00 9.28
N HIS A 43 13.56 3.64 8.97
CA HIS A 43 14.63 3.61 9.95
C HIS A 43 14.85 5.00 10.59
N ALA A 44 14.88 6.06 9.79
CA ALA A 44 15.03 7.42 10.29
C ALA A 44 13.83 7.88 11.16
N ARG A 45 12.60 7.45 10.83
CA ARG A 45 11.40 7.72 11.64
C ARG A 45 11.43 6.97 12.98
N GLN A 46 11.88 5.71 12.98
CA GLN A 46 12.07 4.94 14.21
C GLN A 46 13.12 5.59 15.12
N GLN A 47 14.19 6.15 14.56
CA GLN A 47 15.18 6.92 15.33
C GLN A 47 14.56 8.23 15.88
N ALA A 48 13.83 8.98 15.05
CA ALA A 48 13.20 10.22 15.48
C ALA A 48 12.21 10.01 16.64
N LEU A 49 11.48 8.88 16.64
CA LEU A 49 10.63 8.49 17.77
C LEU A 49 11.42 8.29 19.07
N GLN A 50 12.57 7.62 19.01
CA GLN A 50 13.42 7.42 20.18
C GLN A 50 13.90 8.76 20.74
N ASP A 51 14.40 9.64 19.87
CA ASP A 51 14.87 10.98 20.25
C ASP A 51 13.73 11.81 20.86
N TRP A 52 12.52 11.74 20.27
CA TRP A 52 11.33 12.43 20.76
C TRP A 52 10.88 11.96 22.15
N LEU A 53 10.97 10.66 22.43
CA LEU A 53 10.66 10.06 23.73
C LEU A 53 11.70 10.44 24.79
N LEU A 54 12.99 10.39 24.44
CA LEU A 54 14.10 10.81 25.30
C LEU A 54 13.97 12.30 25.69
N ALA A 55 13.60 13.17 24.74
CA ALA A 55 13.36 14.59 24.98
C ALA A 55 12.22 14.85 25.98
N ARG A 56 11.29 13.90 26.14
CA ARG A 56 10.20 13.92 27.14
C ARG A 56 10.54 13.21 28.45
N GLY A 57 11.81 12.81 28.60
CA GLY A 57 12.34 12.22 29.82
C GLY A 57 12.04 10.74 30.00
N ALA A 58 11.61 10.03 28.96
CA ALA A 58 11.50 8.57 28.98
C ALA A 58 12.89 7.92 29.04
N ARG A 59 12.98 6.71 29.61
CA ARG A 59 14.15 5.83 29.46
C ARG A 59 13.84 4.83 28.35
N VAL A 60 14.41 5.07 27.17
CA VAL A 60 14.07 4.31 25.95
C VAL A 60 15.05 3.17 25.76
N ARG A 61 14.52 1.97 25.49
CA ARG A 61 15.25 0.79 25.04
C ARG A 61 14.59 0.24 23.79
N THR A 62 15.37 -0.29 22.87
CA THR A 62 14.86 -1.05 21.72
C THR A 62 15.11 -2.53 21.94
N GLY A 63 14.19 -3.39 21.53
CA GLY A 63 14.33 -4.84 21.69
C GLY A 63 13.39 -5.63 20.78
N THR A 64 13.33 -6.92 21.08
CA THR A 64 12.55 -7.95 20.41
C THR A 64 11.56 -8.59 21.40
N LEU A 65 10.67 -9.46 20.92
CA LEU A 65 9.79 -10.22 21.81
C LEU A 65 10.56 -11.09 22.82
N ALA A 66 11.80 -11.50 22.49
CA ALA A 66 12.65 -12.27 23.40
C ALA A 66 13.09 -11.45 24.62
N ASP A 67 13.25 -10.13 24.49
CA ASP A 67 13.63 -9.25 25.61
C ASP A 67 12.53 -9.09 26.65
N LEU A 68 11.31 -9.54 26.35
CA LEU A 68 10.21 -9.63 27.30
C LEU A 68 10.22 -10.94 28.11
N GLN A 69 11.14 -11.88 27.84
CA GLN A 69 11.24 -13.11 28.62
C GLN A 69 11.63 -12.78 30.07
N GLY A 70 10.83 -13.22 31.04
CA GLY A 70 11.02 -12.92 32.46
C GLY A 70 10.46 -11.58 32.95
N ILE A 71 9.88 -10.76 32.05
CA ILE A 71 9.15 -9.55 32.43
C ILE A 71 7.67 -9.91 32.65
N SER A 72 7.11 -9.57 33.82
CA SER A 72 5.67 -9.67 34.06
C SER A 72 4.94 -8.62 33.23
N LEU A 73 4.07 -9.04 32.29
CA LEU A 73 3.29 -8.06 31.50
C LEU A 73 2.16 -7.44 32.31
N ALA A 74 1.76 -8.02 33.45
CA ALA A 74 0.75 -7.45 34.35
C ALA A 74 1.11 -6.03 34.82
N ASP A 75 2.41 -5.73 34.94
CA ASP A 75 2.94 -4.41 35.34
C ASP A 75 3.25 -3.50 34.13
N CYS A 76 2.82 -3.89 32.94
CA CYS A 76 3.08 -3.19 31.70
C CYS A 76 1.81 -2.57 31.12
N THR A 77 1.98 -1.43 30.45
CA THR A 77 0.98 -0.88 29.53
C THR A 77 1.47 -1.11 28.10
N LEU A 78 0.70 -1.85 27.30
CA LEU A 78 1.08 -2.25 25.96
C LEU A 78 0.36 -1.43 24.90
N ASN A 79 1.13 -0.68 24.12
CA ASN A 79 0.66 -0.03 22.90
C ASN A 79 0.94 -0.93 21.69
N LEU A 80 -0.10 -1.59 21.19
CA LEU A 80 0.00 -2.54 20.08
C LEU A 80 -0.39 -1.93 18.72
N THR A 81 -0.31 -0.60 18.61
CA THR A 81 -0.72 0.13 17.40
C THR A 81 0.28 -0.01 16.25
N GLY A 82 1.57 0.00 16.56
CA GLY A 82 2.62 -0.15 15.56
C GLY A 82 2.89 -1.61 15.23
N GLY A 83 3.86 -1.83 14.35
CA GLY A 83 4.30 -3.15 13.92
C GLY A 83 3.34 -3.86 12.96
N SER A 84 3.67 -5.11 12.63
CA SER A 84 2.88 -6.01 11.81
C SER A 84 1.91 -6.83 12.68
N LYS A 85 0.79 -7.30 12.11
CA LYS A 85 -0.13 -8.18 12.86
C LYS A 85 0.52 -9.52 13.28
N PRO A 86 1.39 -10.16 12.45
CA PRO A 86 2.25 -11.25 12.90
C PRO A 86 2.99 -10.96 14.21
N SER A 87 3.73 -9.85 14.27
CA SER A 87 4.58 -9.54 15.43
C SER A 87 3.75 -9.19 16.68
N VAL A 88 2.56 -8.61 16.49
CA VAL A 88 1.67 -8.20 17.58
C VAL A 88 0.86 -9.36 18.18
N ALA A 89 0.40 -10.33 17.38
CA ALA A 89 -0.56 -11.34 17.85
C ALA A 89 -0.04 -12.24 18.99
N PRO A 90 1.20 -12.77 18.97
CA PRO A 90 1.77 -13.54 20.07
C PRO A 90 1.91 -12.71 21.36
N LEU A 91 2.32 -11.44 21.22
CA LEU A 91 2.44 -10.53 22.36
C LEU A 91 1.08 -10.26 23.00
N PHE A 92 0.05 -10.04 22.19
CA PHE A 92 -1.31 -9.85 22.68
C PHE A 92 -1.84 -11.08 23.42
N ALA A 93 -1.63 -12.28 22.88
CA ALA A 93 -2.05 -13.51 23.53
C ALA A 93 -1.41 -13.68 24.91
N ARG A 94 -0.11 -13.39 25.04
CA ARG A 94 0.59 -13.38 26.33
C ARG A 94 0.07 -12.28 27.26
N ALA A 95 -0.16 -11.08 26.73
CA ALA A 95 -0.68 -9.95 27.50
C ALA A 95 -2.06 -10.27 28.13
N LEU A 96 -2.94 -10.98 27.41
CA LEU A 96 -4.21 -11.46 27.95
C LEU A 96 -4.03 -12.48 29.09
N GLN A 97 -3.05 -13.38 28.98
CA GLN A 97 -2.76 -14.38 30.03
C GLN A 97 -2.20 -13.72 31.30
N ASP A 98 -1.33 -12.73 31.12
CA ASP A 98 -0.69 -12.01 32.22
C ASP A 98 -1.60 -10.93 32.82
N GLY A 99 -2.76 -10.64 32.22
CA GLY A 99 -3.68 -9.60 32.69
C GLY A 99 -3.18 -8.16 32.47
N ALA A 100 -2.39 -7.94 31.42
CA ALA A 100 -1.80 -6.65 31.10
C ALA A 100 -2.83 -5.64 30.54
N ASP A 101 -2.58 -4.35 30.72
CA ASP A 101 -3.36 -3.29 30.06
C ASP A 101 -2.90 -3.15 28.59
N VAL A 102 -3.80 -3.40 27.64
CA VAL A 102 -3.50 -3.37 26.20
C VAL A 102 -4.38 -2.35 25.51
N PHE A 103 -3.77 -1.44 24.76
CA PHE A 103 -4.51 -0.50 23.94
C PHE A 103 -3.96 -0.35 22.52
N THR A 104 -4.80 0.18 21.64
CA THR A 104 -4.40 0.62 20.29
C THR A 104 -4.93 2.02 20.03
N VAL A 105 -4.24 2.76 19.18
CA VAL A 105 -4.61 4.09 18.67
C VAL A 105 -5.08 3.90 17.24
N ASP A 106 -6.38 4.06 16.97
CA ASP A 106 -6.91 4.01 15.62
C ASP A 106 -7.16 5.43 15.09
N ALA A 107 -6.51 5.74 13.98
CA ALA A 107 -6.60 7.02 13.27
C ALA A 107 -7.13 6.83 11.83
N HIS A 108 -7.62 5.64 11.49
CA HIS A 108 -8.14 5.35 10.15
C HIS A 108 -9.62 5.74 9.98
N GLY A 109 -10.34 5.93 11.08
CA GLY A 109 -11.74 6.35 11.09
C GLY A 109 -11.92 7.86 10.93
N SER A 110 -13.18 8.31 11.00
CA SER A 110 -13.51 9.74 11.00
C SER A 110 -13.00 10.50 12.23
N ARG A 111 -12.58 9.76 13.26
CA ARG A 111 -12.06 10.26 14.52
C ARG A 111 -10.87 9.41 14.94
N LEU A 112 -9.94 10.08 15.61
CA LEU A 112 -8.89 9.43 16.37
C LEU A 112 -9.47 8.82 17.65
N VAL A 113 -9.32 7.52 17.84
CA VAL A 113 -9.85 6.79 19.00
C VAL A 113 -8.74 5.95 19.62
N VAL A 114 -8.70 5.88 20.96
CA VAL A 114 -7.91 4.87 21.66
C VAL A 114 -8.84 3.75 22.07
N HIS A 115 -8.54 2.53 21.64
CA HIS A 115 -9.27 1.34 22.02
C HIS A 115 -8.51 0.63 23.11
N ASP A 116 -9.10 0.61 24.31
CA ASP A 116 -8.67 -0.31 25.36
C ASP A 116 -9.20 -1.70 25.01
N VAL A 117 -8.30 -2.55 24.53
CA VAL A 117 -8.67 -3.87 23.99
C VAL A 117 -9.02 -4.82 25.12
N THR A 118 -8.43 -4.65 26.31
CA THR A 118 -8.72 -5.51 27.46
C THR A 118 -10.06 -5.14 28.09
N ARG A 119 -10.45 -3.86 28.12
CA ARG A 119 -11.69 -3.38 28.75
C ARG A 119 -12.91 -3.26 27.82
N ASP A 120 -12.74 -3.42 26.49
CA ASP A 120 -13.80 -3.27 25.48
C ASP A 120 -14.46 -1.87 25.42
N GLU A 121 -13.81 -0.86 26.01
CA GLU A 121 -14.30 0.51 26.05
C GLU A 121 -13.50 1.44 25.11
N PRO A 122 -14.14 2.16 24.19
CA PRO A 122 -13.47 3.22 23.45
C PRO A 122 -13.17 4.38 24.39
N CYS A 123 -11.89 4.70 24.55
CA CYS A 123 -11.45 5.87 25.29
C CYS A 123 -11.32 7.05 24.34
N ARG A 124 -12.03 8.15 24.62
CA ARG A 124 -11.80 9.41 23.90
C ARG A 124 -10.38 9.87 24.17
N VAL A 125 -9.65 10.14 23.09
CA VAL A 125 -8.30 10.68 23.19
C VAL A 125 -8.38 12.10 23.76
N GLN A 126 -7.85 12.29 24.97
CA GLN A 126 -7.78 13.60 25.64
C GLN A 126 -6.50 14.36 25.30
N VAL A 127 -5.53 13.71 24.65
CA VAL A 127 -4.21 14.28 24.36
C VAL A 127 -3.96 14.25 22.86
N HIS A 128 -3.46 15.35 22.30
CA HIS A 128 -3.25 15.45 20.87
C HIS A 128 -1.79 15.70 20.51
N LEU A 129 -1.34 15.13 19.40
CA LEU A 129 -0.06 15.51 18.81
C LEU A 129 -0.20 16.90 18.18
N THR A 130 0.73 17.77 18.53
CA THR A 130 0.83 19.13 17.98
C THR A 130 1.61 19.12 16.66
N THR A 131 1.53 20.21 15.90
CA THR A 131 2.34 20.37 14.69
C THR A 131 3.84 20.27 14.99
N ARG A 132 4.27 20.73 16.17
CA ARG A 132 5.66 20.59 16.62
C ARG A 132 6.05 19.13 16.78
N ASP A 133 5.19 18.30 17.36
CA ASP A 133 5.45 16.86 17.49
C ASP A 133 5.65 16.21 16.12
N TYR A 134 4.80 16.53 15.14
CA TYR A 134 4.96 16.04 13.76
C TYR A 134 6.26 16.51 13.11
N VAL A 135 6.67 17.76 13.33
CA VAL A 135 7.97 18.25 12.84
C VAL A 135 9.12 17.43 13.45
N GLU A 136 9.09 17.19 14.76
CA GLU A 136 10.13 16.41 15.45
C GLU A 136 10.15 14.93 15.00
N LEU A 137 8.98 14.33 14.75
CA LEU A 137 8.86 12.90 14.40
C LEU A 137 9.15 12.59 12.91
N TYR A 138 8.80 13.48 11.98
CA TYR A 138 8.88 13.17 10.53
C TYR A 138 9.89 13.99 9.76
N LEU A 139 10.12 15.26 10.14
CA LEU A 139 10.99 16.13 9.35
C LEU A 139 12.45 15.64 9.27
N PRO A 140 13.08 15.11 10.35
CA PRO A 140 14.42 14.56 10.25
C PRO A 140 14.55 13.46 9.19
N ALA A 141 13.53 12.60 9.09
CA ALA A 141 13.48 11.52 8.10
C ALA A 141 13.23 12.07 6.69
N ALA A 142 12.31 13.03 6.54
CA ALA A 142 12.03 13.68 5.26
C ALA A 142 13.25 14.44 4.71
N VAL A 143 14.01 15.13 5.57
CA VAL A 143 15.27 15.82 5.21
C VAL A 143 16.29 14.82 4.66
N ARG A 144 16.43 13.65 5.29
CA ARG A 144 17.33 12.59 4.80
C ARG A 144 16.92 12.08 3.41
N ARG A 145 15.63 11.85 3.18
CA ARG A 145 15.11 11.30 1.91
C ARG A 145 15.09 12.32 0.77
N LEU A 146 14.48 13.48 1.00
CA LEU A 146 14.23 14.47 -0.05
C LEU A 146 15.45 15.37 -0.29
N LYS A 147 16.36 15.47 0.68
CA LYS A 147 17.51 16.40 0.73
C LYS A 147 17.07 17.86 0.71
N GLN A 148 17.75 18.74 1.46
CA GLN A 148 17.45 20.19 1.45
C GLN A 148 16.00 20.58 1.80
N VAL A 149 15.28 19.75 2.56
CA VAL A 149 14.01 20.21 3.15
C VAL A 149 14.34 21.23 4.22
N THR A 150 13.82 22.45 4.09
CA THR A 150 14.10 23.55 5.02
C THR A 150 12.83 24.07 5.66
N LEU A 151 12.90 24.35 6.96
CA LEU A 151 11.87 25.14 7.65
C LEU A 151 12.13 26.61 7.38
N SER A 152 11.07 27.35 7.06
CA SER A 152 11.17 28.81 6.91
C SER A 152 9.98 29.51 7.56
N ALA A 153 10.17 30.79 7.87
CA ALA A 153 9.16 31.64 8.49
C ALA A 153 8.27 32.26 7.41
N ARG A 154 7.42 31.45 6.76
CA ARG A 154 6.39 31.95 5.85
C ARG A 154 5.01 31.83 6.47
N ARG A 155 4.33 32.96 6.62
CA ARG A 155 2.95 33.00 7.12
C ARG A 155 1.98 32.44 6.09
N MET A 156 0.99 31.71 6.59
CA MET A 156 -0.17 31.30 5.81
C MET A 156 -1.05 32.52 5.49
N PRO A 157 -1.64 32.62 4.28
CA PRO A 157 -2.64 33.66 4.00
C PRO A 157 -3.75 33.66 5.05
N GLU A 158 -4.16 34.84 5.55
CA GLU A 158 -5.17 34.95 6.60
C GLU A 158 -6.55 34.38 6.17
N SER A 159 -6.88 34.46 4.87
CA SER A 159 -8.08 33.81 4.32
C SER A 159 -8.01 32.29 4.50
N LEU A 160 -6.89 31.69 4.11
CA LEU A 160 -6.65 30.26 4.24
C LEU A 160 -6.61 29.82 5.70
N ALA A 161 -5.91 30.58 6.57
CA ALA A 161 -5.85 30.29 8.00
C ALA A 161 -7.24 30.32 8.66
N ARG A 162 -8.10 31.28 8.27
CA ARG A 162 -9.50 31.35 8.71
C ARG A 162 -10.33 30.17 8.22
N ILE A 163 -10.21 29.84 6.94
CA ILE A 163 -10.90 28.70 6.32
C ILE A 163 -10.51 27.40 7.02
N LEU A 164 -9.22 27.23 7.30
CA LEU A 164 -8.68 26.09 8.03
C LEU A 164 -8.93 26.16 9.54
N GLN A 165 -9.39 27.29 10.10
CA GLN A 165 -9.55 27.52 11.53
C GLN A 165 -8.26 27.27 12.34
N VAL A 166 -7.12 27.76 11.84
CA VAL A 166 -5.81 27.63 12.50
C VAL A 166 -5.08 28.98 12.54
N PRO A 167 -4.06 29.15 13.41
CA PRO A 167 -3.23 30.34 13.39
C PRO A 167 -2.51 30.51 12.05
N SER A 168 -2.30 31.75 11.59
CA SER A 168 -1.54 32.02 10.35
C SER A 168 -0.03 31.75 10.49
N GLN A 169 0.46 31.63 11.72
CA GLN A 169 1.83 31.24 12.06
C GLN A 169 1.90 29.73 12.33
N VAL A 170 2.09 28.95 11.27
CA VAL A 170 2.34 27.51 11.33
C VAL A 170 3.65 27.18 10.62
N PRO A 171 4.33 26.07 10.96
CA PRO A 171 5.56 25.65 10.28
C PRO A 171 5.36 25.55 8.76
N PHE A 172 6.25 26.19 8.01
CA PHE A 172 6.29 26.11 6.56
C PHE A 172 7.56 25.39 6.12
N VAL A 173 7.38 24.33 5.34
CA VAL A 173 8.46 23.54 4.77
C VAL A 173 8.65 23.89 3.31
N GLN A 174 9.92 23.99 2.91
CA GLN A 174 10.32 24.03 1.51
C GLN A 174 10.92 22.68 1.15
N VAL A 175 10.43 22.10 0.06
CA VAL A 175 10.89 20.83 -0.51
C VAL A 175 11.61 21.16 -1.82
N PRO A 176 12.78 20.58 -2.12
CA PRO A 176 13.48 20.86 -3.38
C PRO A 176 12.63 20.48 -4.59
N ALA A 177 12.92 21.10 -5.73
CA ALA A 177 12.35 20.70 -7.01
C ALA A 177 12.79 19.26 -7.33
N LEU A 178 11.83 18.34 -7.49
CA LEU A 178 12.12 16.95 -7.81
C LEU A 178 12.46 16.75 -9.30
N ASP A 179 11.90 17.57 -10.20
CA ASP A 179 12.18 17.53 -11.65
C ASP A 179 12.50 18.93 -12.21
N ALA A 180 13.55 19.03 -13.01
CA ALA A 180 13.89 20.24 -13.76
C ALA A 180 12.84 20.59 -14.84
N ARG A 181 12.06 19.60 -15.30
CA ARG A 181 10.92 19.79 -16.23
C ARG A 181 9.71 20.41 -15.55
N TYR A 182 9.55 20.23 -14.23
CA TYR A 182 8.41 20.75 -13.50
C TYR A 182 8.71 22.09 -12.80
N GLN A 183 9.98 22.50 -12.60
CA GLN A 183 10.26 23.72 -11.84
C GLN A 183 11.66 24.36 -11.98
N LYS A 184 11.71 25.68 -11.74
CA LYS A 184 12.93 26.48 -11.48
C LYS A 184 13.16 26.80 -9.98
N GLY A 185 12.39 26.23 -9.04
CA GLY A 185 12.49 26.58 -7.61
C GLY A 185 11.76 25.59 -6.67
N PRO A 186 11.91 25.71 -5.34
CA PRO A 186 11.36 24.77 -4.36
C PRO A 186 9.84 24.83 -4.24
N LEU A 187 9.23 23.70 -3.87
CA LEU A 187 7.82 23.57 -3.48
C LEU A 187 7.64 23.98 -2.03
N GLY A 188 6.53 24.64 -1.72
CA GLY A 188 6.21 25.10 -0.38
C GLY A 188 4.95 24.45 0.18
N ALA A 189 4.96 24.07 1.45
CA ALA A 189 3.78 23.60 2.16
C ALA A 189 3.73 24.07 3.61
N TRP A 190 2.53 24.34 4.12
CA TRP A 190 2.28 24.52 5.54
C TRP A 190 1.91 23.19 6.19
N LEU A 191 2.47 22.92 7.36
CA LEU A 191 2.10 21.77 8.18
C LEU A 191 1.03 22.20 9.18
N VAL A 192 -0.12 21.54 9.15
CA VAL A 192 -1.27 21.88 9.99
C VAL A 192 -1.76 20.64 10.71
N THR A 193 -1.95 20.72 12.02
CA THR A 193 -2.53 19.61 12.78
C THR A 193 -3.90 19.97 13.31
N GLN A 194 -4.88 19.10 13.11
CA GLN A 194 -6.21 19.20 13.74
C GLN A 194 -6.62 17.84 14.28
N ASN A 195 -7.02 17.77 15.56
CA ASN A 195 -7.42 16.53 16.23
C ASN A 195 -6.36 15.41 16.11
N SER A 196 -5.07 15.76 16.22
CA SER A 196 -3.90 14.90 15.97
C SER A 196 -3.76 14.37 14.54
N HIS A 197 -4.52 14.88 13.57
CA HIS A 197 -4.35 14.54 12.17
C HIS A 197 -3.48 15.59 11.49
N LEU A 198 -2.48 15.14 10.71
CA LEU A 198 -1.59 16.05 9.97
C LEU A 198 -2.14 16.30 8.56
N TYR A 199 -2.31 17.58 8.25
CA TYR A 199 -2.61 18.10 6.93
C TYR A 199 -1.38 18.81 6.38
N VAL A 200 -0.99 18.45 5.16
CA VAL A 200 0.10 19.13 4.43
C VAL A 200 -0.54 20.00 3.36
N VAL A 201 -0.56 21.30 3.62
CA VAL A 201 -1.23 22.31 2.80
C VAL A 201 -0.24 22.89 1.79
N TRP A 202 -0.32 22.41 0.57
CA TRP A 202 0.54 22.83 -0.53
C TRP A 202 0.16 24.22 -1.03
N ASP A 203 1.15 25.11 -1.10
CA ASP A 203 0.98 26.49 -1.54
C ASP A 203 0.56 26.59 -3.02
N ALA A 204 -0.15 27.65 -3.39
CA ALA A 204 -0.74 27.84 -4.72
C ALA A 204 0.26 27.72 -5.90
N PRO A 205 1.52 28.20 -5.81
CA PRO A 205 2.53 27.98 -6.83
C PRO A 205 2.82 26.50 -7.11
N ALA A 206 2.66 25.60 -6.13
CA ALA A 206 2.81 24.16 -6.31
C ALA A 206 1.74 23.57 -7.25
N MET A 207 0.62 24.27 -7.47
CA MET A 207 -0.42 23.86 -8.42
C MET A 207 -0.28 24.52 -9.80
N ARG A 208 0.64 25.49 -9.96
CA ARG A 208 0.94 26.21 -11.21
C ARG A 208 2.11 25.62 -12.00
N LEU A 209 2.62 24.44 -11.62
CA LEU A 209 3.74 23.77 -12.31
C LEU A 209 3.35 23.35 -13.73
N GLN A 210 4.36 23.11 -14.58
CA GLN A 210 4.16 22.47 -15.89
C GLN A 210 3.60 21.03 -15.72
N GLY A 211 3.01 20.47 -16.78
CA GLY A 211 2.34 19.16 -16.75
C GLY A 211 0.82 19.23 -16.55
N SER A 212 0.15 18.09 -16.42
CA SER A 212 -1.29 18.05 -16.14
C SER A 212 -1.58 18.31 -14.64
N ARG A 213 -2.77 18.84 -14.32
CA ARG A 213 -3.20 19.04 -12.92
C ARG A 213 -3.22 17.75 -12.11
N TYR A 214 -3.51 16.63 -12.78
CA TYR A 214 -3.54 15.28 -12.20
C TYR A 214 -2.16 14.80 -11.76
N GLU A 215 -1.14 14.96 -12.61
CA GLU A 215 0.25 14.58 -12.29
C GLU A 215 0.78 15.41 -11.12
N ARG A 216 0.44 16.71 -11.06
CA ARG A 216 0.82 17.55 -9.92
C ARG A 216 0.17 17.08 -8.63
N ALA A 217 -1.15 16.87 -8.63
CA ALA A 217 -1.86 16.43 -7.44
C ALA A 217 -1.29 15.10 -6.89
N ARG A 218 -0.94 14.16 -7.78
CA ARG A 218 -0.27 12.89 -7.44
C ARG A 218 1.06 13.10 -6.74
N LEU A 219 1.95 13.88 -7.36
CA LEU A 219 3.27 14.20 -6.81
C LEU A 219 3.15 14.82 -5.41
N LEU A 220 2.23 15.77 -5.24
CA LEU A 220 2.00 16.44 -3.96
C LEU A 220 1.44 15.48 -2.89
N ALA A 221 0.54 14.56 -3.27
CA ALA A 221 0.04 13.52 -2.37
C ALA A 221 1.15 12.57 -1.89
N ARG A 222 2.08 12.19 -2.78
CA ARG A 222 3.25 11.37 -2.41
C ARG A 222 4.17 12.13 -1.47
N LEU A 223 4.52 13.37 -1.80
CA LEU A 223 5.37 14.22 -0.95
C LEU A 223 4.76 14.44 0.43
N THR A 224 3.44 14.53 0.53
CA THR A 224 2.73 14.58 1.81
C THR A 224 3.01 13.33 2.66
N ARG A 225 3.01 12.13 2.06
CA ARG A 225 3.33 10.88 2.79
C ARG A 225 4.78 10.82 3.25
N ASP A 226 5.71 11.35 2.46
CA ASP A 226 7.12 11.47 2.85
C ASP A 226 7.26 12.44 4.04
N LEU A 227 6.57 13.59 4.01
CA LEU A 227 6.59 14.62 5.05
C LEU A 227 5.85 14.23 6.34
N GLY A 228 4.81 13.42 6.26
CA GLY A 228 3.86 13.28 7.36
C GLY A 228 3.39 11.86 7.69
N GLY A 229 3.88 10.83 6.98
CA GLY A 229 3.47 9.45 7.19
C GLY A 229 2.25 9.03 6.37
N GLN A 230 1.81 7.78 6.55
CA GLN A 230 0.76 7.17 5.73
C GLN A 230 -0.59 7.87 5.87
N LEU A 231 -0.88 8.41 7.06
CA LEU A 231 -2.16 9.05 7.37
C LEU A 231 -2.17 10.56 7.10
N ALA A 232 -1.05 11.18 6.72
CA ALA A 232 -1.05 12.60 6.42
C ALA A 232 -1.92 12.92 5.20
N THR A 233 -2.78 13.92 5.34
CA THR A 233 -3.72 14.30 4.26
C THR A 233 -3.15 15.44 3.43
N PRO A 234 -2.99 15.23 2.10
CA PRO A 234 -2.61 16.31 1.20
C PRO A 234 -3.77 17.31 1.02
N VAL A 235 -3.47 18.60 1.15
CA VAL A 235 -4.42 19.68 0.90
C VAL A 235 -3.84 20.60 -0.18
N LEU A 236 -4.56 20.74 -1.30
CA LEU A 236 -4.16 21.56 -2.44
C LEU A 236 -4.80 22.93 -2.32
N TYR A 237 -4.01 23.96 -2.02
CA TYR A 237 -4.52 25.33 -2.00
C TYR A 237 -4.58 25.89 -3.42
N MET A 238 -5.79 26.19 -3.88
CA MET A 238 -6.08 26.76 -5.19
C MET A 238 -7.01 27.96 -5.01
N PRO A 239 -6.48 29.18 -4.78
CA PRO A 239 -7.29 30.35 -4.38
C PRO A 239 -8.43 30.65 -5.36
N ASP A 240 -8.18 30.47 -6.65
CA ASP A 240 -9.11 30.77 -7.74
C ASP A 240 -9.98 29.58 -8.17
N PHE A 241 -9.91 28.43 -7.47
CA PHE A 241 -10.63 27.23 -7.86
C PHE A 241 -12.13 27.33 -7.56
N VAL A 242 -12.94 27.07 -8.58
CA VAL A 242 -14.41 27.00 -8.52
C VAL A 242 -14.83 25.60 -8.96
N PRO A 243 -15.29 24.73 -8.04
CA PRO A 243 -15.65 23.33 -8.35
C PRO A 243 -16.64 23.20 -9.52
N ALA A 244 -17.70 24.02 -9.53
CA ALA A 244 -18.75 23.97 -10.54
C ALA A 244 -18.27 24.33 -11.96
N GLN A 245 -17.10 24.95 -12.09
CA GLN A 245 -16.53 25.36 -13.38
C GLN A 245 -15.39 24.46 -13.85
N SER A 246 -14.93 23.50 -13.03
CA SER A 246 -13.72 22.76 -13.38
C SER A 246 -13.93 21.79 -14.53
N GLY A 247 -15.12 21.20 -14.69
CA GLY A 247 -15.55 20.38 -15.85
C GLY A 247 -14.69 19.14 -16.18
N ASP A 248 -13.50 19.05 -15.58
CA ASP A 248 -12.45 18.08 -15.83
C ASP A 248 -12.55 16.88 -14.86
N GLY A 249 -13.28 17.02 -13.76
CA GLY A 249 -13.37 16.01 -12.70
C GLY A 249 -12.14 16.00 -11.79
N LEU A 250 -11.40 17.11 -11.69
CA LEU A 250 -10.20 17.21 -10.85
C LEU A 250 -10.52 17.08 -9.35
N LEU A 251 -11.59 17.70 -8.88
CA LEU A 251 -11.96 17.65 -7.46
C LEU A 251 -12.21 16.21 -7.02
N GLU A 252 -12.99 15.48 -7.81
CA GLU A 252 -13.36 14.09 -7.59
C GLU A 252 -12.13 13.18 -7.65
N TYR A 253 -11.26 13.41 -8.63
CA TYR A 253 -9.98 12.71 -8.72
C TYR A 253 -9.13 12.94 -7.46
N VAL A 254 -8.92 14.19 -7.06
CA VAL A 254 -8.11 14.54 -5.88
C VAL A 254 -8.70 13.89 -4.62
N GLN A 255 -10.02 13.94 -4.44
CA GLN A 255 -10.68 13.38 -3.25
C GLN A 255 -10.72 11.85 -3.25
N GLN A 256 -11.17 11.21 -4.33
CA GLN A 256 -11.40 9.76 -4.36
C GLN A 256 -10.14 8.96 -4.66
N GLU A 257 -9.24 9.50 -5.47
CA GLU A 257 -8.06 8.77 -5.95
C GLU A 257 -6.82 9.04 -5.11
N LEU A 258 -6.68 10.24 -4.58
CA LEU A 258 -5.50 10.64 -3.81
C LEU A 258 -5.76 10.76 -2.30
N GLY A 259 -7.02 10.69 -1.86
CA GLY A 259 -7.40 11.00 -0.48
C GLY A 259 -7.03 12.43 -0.09
N ALA A 260 -7.06 13.34 -1.06
CA ALA A 260 -6.62 14.72 -0.93
C ALA A 260 -7.82 15.68 -0.85
N SER A 261 -7.61 16.88 -0.31
CA SER A 261 -8.61 17.95 -0.29
C SER A 261 -8.17 19.13 -1.15
N ILE A 262 -9.13 19.85 -1.74
CA ILE A 262 -8.86 21.14 -2.39
C ILE A 262 -9.45 22.24 -1.50
N VAL A 263 -8.68 23.30 -1.28
CA VAL A 263 -9.13 24.50 -0.57
C VAL A 263 -8.99 25.71 -1.48
N SER A 264 -10.02 26.55 -1.55
CA SER A 264 -10.01 27.82 -2.29
C SER A 264 -10.50 28.96 -1.41
N ASP A 265 -10.12 30.20 -1.74
CA ASP A 265 -10.57 31.39 -1.00
C ASP A 265 -12.08 31.65 -1.16
N ARG A 266 -12.74 30.95 -2.09
CA ARG A 266 -14.17 31.11 -2.43
C ARG A 266 -15.05 30.00 -1.87
N GLY A 267 -14.48 28.98 -1.25
CA GLY A 267 -15.20 27.81 -0.75
C GLY A 267 -15.23 27.73 0.77
N GLU A 268 -16.23 27.03 1.31
CA GLU A 268 -16.11 26.48 2.66
C GLU A 268 -15.14 25.30 2.60
N TRP A 269 -14.04 25.36 3.35
CA TRP A 269 -13.34 24.12 3.68
C TRP A 269 -14.13 23.42 4.76
N ARG A 270 -14.66 22.27 4.41
CA ARG A 270 -14.99 21.29 5.42
C ARG A 270 -13.80 20.34 5.41
N PRO A 271 -13.02 20.25 6.50
CA PRO A 271 -12.33 19.01 6.79
C PRO A 271 -13.47 18.03 7.06
N GLU A 272 -14.15 17.55 6.02
CA GLU A 272 -14.93 16.36 6.20
C GLU A 272 -13.87 15.28 6.37
N PRO A 273 -13.64 14.72 7.57
CA PRO A 273 -13.41 13.29 7.56
C PRO A 273 -14.59 12.78 6.76
N LEU A 274 -14.33 12.20 5.58
CA LEU A 274 -15.35 11.59 4.71
C LEU A 274 -16.60 11.34 5.54
N ARG A 275 -17.66 12.15 5.40
CA ARG A 275 -18.89 11.91 6.14
C ARG A 275 -19.46 10.63 5.56
N TRP A 276 -18.96 9.51 6.05
CA TRP A 276 -19.46 8.20 5.74
C TRP A 276 -20.90 8.19 6.26
N PRO A 277 -21.87 7.76 5.45
CA PRO A 277 -23.26 7.75 5.85
C PRO A 277 -23.40 7.07 7.21
N ASP A 278 -24.18 7.69 8.11
CA ASP A 278 -24.38 7.27 9.49
C ASP A 278 -24.43 5.74 9.58
N ALA A 279 -23.49 5.18 10.35
CA ALA A 279 -23.33 3.75 10.50
C ALA A 279 -24.39 3.23 11.47
N SER A 280 -25.59 2.94 10.99
CA SER A 280 -26.31 1.81 11.56
C SER A 280 -25.55 0.55 11.16
N ALA A 281 -25.01 -0.18 12.13
CA ALA A 281 -24.51 -1.53 11.88
C ALA A 281 -25.66 -2.32 11.25
N THR A 282 -25.57 -2.64 9.95
CA THR A 282 -26.45 -3.64 9.36
C THR A 282 -25.94 -4.98 9.86
N ALA A 283 -26.38 -5.32 11.08
CA ALA A 283 -26.39 -6.67 11.56
C ALA A 283 -26.95 -7.58 10.44
N PRO A 284 -26.43 -8.80 10.26
CA PRO A 284 -27.17 -9.80 9.50
C PRO A 284 -28.58 -9.86 10.08
N SER A 285 -29.59 -9.72 9.23
CA SER A 285 -30.98 -9.85 9.66
C SER A 285 -31.21 -11.27 10.21
N ARG A 286 -32.25 -11.48 11.03
CA ARG A 286 -32.62 -12.85 11.45
C ARG A 286 -32.95 -13.75 10.25
N GLU A 287 -33.37 -13.18 9.12
CA GLU A 287 -33.59 -13.90 7.86
C GLU A 287 -32.26 -14.29 7.19
N ASP A 288 -31.22 -13.48 7.31
CA ASP A 288 -29.86 -13.84 6.91
C ASP A 288 -29.28 -15.00 7.76
N ALA A 289 -29.76 -15.13 9.00
CA ALA A 289 -29.34 -16.17 9.95
C ALA A 289 -30.14 -17.47 9.87
N ALA A 290 -31.12 -17.58 8.96
CA ALA A 290 -31.73 -18.87 8.61
C ALA A 290 -30.68 -19.69 7.85
N ALA A 291 -29.77 -20.33 8.58
CA ALA A 291 -28.74 -21.16 7.99
C ALA A 291 -29.35 -22.38 7.34
N ASP A 292 -28.90 -22.67 6.12
CA ASP A 292 -29.03 -24.00 5.57
C ASP A 292 -28.20 -24.94 6.45
N ALA A 293 -28.84 -25.96 7.03
CA ALA A 293 -28.20 -26.99 7.85
C ALA A 293 -27.07 -27.73 7.11
N SER A 294 -26.94 -27.54 5.80
CA SER A 294 -25.84 -28.02 4.98
C SER A 294 -24.52 -27.24 5.15
N THR A 295 -24.53 -26.04 5.76
CA THR A 295 -23.33 -25.19 5.90
C THR A 295 -22.39 -25.78 6.93
N ARG A 296 -21.24 -26.32 6.49
CA ARG A 296 -20.24 -26.94 7.37
C ARG A 296 -18.97 -26.13 7.53
N ARG A 297 -18.69 -25.20 6.61
CA ARG A 297 -17.43 -24.46 6.55
C ARG A 297 -17.68 -22.96 6.35
N VAL A 298 -17.32 -22.17 7.35
CA VAL A 298 -17.50 -20.72 7.34
C VAL A 298 -16.15 -20.03 7.43
N TYR A 299 -15.85 -19.17 6.45
CA TYR A 299 -14.64 -18.37 6.43
C TYR A 299 -14.97 -16.89 6.70
N VAL A 300 -14.35 -16.29 7.69
CA VAL A 300 -14.57 -14.89 8.08
C VAL A 300 -13.31 -14.10 7.82
N VAL A 301 -13.41 -13.00 7.08
CA VAL A 301 -12.28 -12.13 6.73
C VAL A 301 -12.53 -10.73 7.26
N LEU A 302 -11.63 -10.21 8.08
CA LEU A 302 -11.58 -8.77 8.33
C LEU A 302 -11.00 -8.09 7.09
N LEU A 303 -11.77 -7.22 6.45
CA LEU A 303 -11.33 -6.47 5.28
C LEU A 303 -10.64 -5.16 5.68
N GLY A 304 -9.48 -4.91 5.07
CA GLY A 304 -8.79 -3.63 5.12
C GLY A 304 -8.69 -3.03 3.71
N ALA A 305 -7.96 -1.92 3.60
CA ALA A 305 -7.69 -1.30 2.29
C ALA A 305 -6.98 -2.24 1.30
N GLN A 306 -6.23 -3.22 1.81
CA GLN A 306 -5.54 -4.24 1.03
C GLN A 306 -6.27 -5.59 1.20
N PRO A 307 -7.08 -6.03 0.22
CA PRO A 307 -7.90 -7.24 0.37
C PRO A 307 -7.11 -8.54 0.18
N MET A 308 -5.98 -8.49 -0.55
CA MET A 308 -5.29 -9.68 -1.03
C MET A 308 -4.86 -10.70 0.03
N PRO A 309 -4.34 -10.31 1.20
CA PRO A 309 -4.04 -11.26 2.26
C PRO A 309 -5.25 -12.12 2.70
N GLY A 310 -6.44 -11.53 2.71
CA GLY A 310 -7.69 -12.24 3.00
C GLY A 310 -8.02 -13.27 1.92
N ILE A 311 -7.89 -12.86 0.66
CA ILE A 311 -8.19 -13.69 -0.53
C ILE A 311 -7.22 -14.85 -0.66
N ILE A 312 -5.93 -14.60 -0.48
CA ILE A 312 -4.90 -15.64 -0.46
C ILE A 312 -5.19 -16.66 0.64
N GLY A 313 -5.71 -16.21 1.79
CA GLY A 313 -6.16 -17.08 2.88
C GLY A 313 -7.38 -17.94 2.53
N ILE A 314 -8.33 -17.41 1.75
CA ILE A 314 -9.48 -18.18 1.22
C ILE A 314 -8.99 -19.24 0.23
N GLN A 315 -8.14 -18.86 -0.73
CA GLN A 315 -7.51 -19.78 -1.69
C GLN A 315 -6.64 -20.84 -0.99
N ALA A 316 -6.23 -20.60 0.26
CA ALA A 316 -5.44 -21.52 1.07
C ALA A 316 -6.21 -22.61 1.78
N GLN A 317 -7.54 -22.55 1.77
CA GLN A 317 -8.30 -23.60 2.40
C GLN A 317 -8.16 -24.90 1.59
N GLU A 318 -7.87 -26.01 2.29
CA GLU A 318 -7.83 -27.35 1.69
C GLU A 318 -9.20 -27.69 1.06
N GLU A 319 -10.25 -27.15 1.65
CA GLU A 319 -11.62 -27.29 1.23
C GLU A 319 -12.25 -25.93 0.94
N VAL A 320 -13.01 -25.83 -0.14
CA VAL A 320 -13.74 -24.60 -0.50
C VAL A 320 -14.77 -24.29 0.60
N PRO A 321 -14.77 -23.07 1.17
CA PRO A 321 -15.75 -22.70 2.20
C PRO A 321 -17.16 -22.63 1.61
N ASP A 322 -18.16 -23.08 2.37
CA ASP A 322 -19.56 -23.00 1.95
C ASP A 322 -20.07 -21.55 2.05
N ARG A 323 -19.50 -20.78 2.99
CA ARG A 323 -19.83 -19.37 3.19
C ARG A 323 -18.60 -18.54 3.53
N VAL A 324 -18.51 -17.35 2.93
CA VAL A 324 -17.47 -16.35 3.18
C VAL A 324 -18.12 -15.08 3.70
N TYR A 325 -17.72 -14.64 4.89
CA TYR A 325 -18.12 -13.35 5.46
C TYR A 325 -16.98 -12.35 5.34
N LEU A 326 -17.26 -11.22 4.71
CA LEU A 326 -16.36 -10.09 4.51
C LEU A 326 -16.76 -8.98 5.47
N LEU A 327 -16.03 -8.86 6.59
CA LEU A 327 -16.31 -7.88 7.64
C LEU A 327 -15.48 -6.63 7.38
N GLY A 328 -16.12 -5.55 6.94
CA GLY A 328 -15.45 -4.30 6.55
C GLY A 328 -16.06 -3.09 7.23
N THR A 329 -15.25 -2.04 7.37
CA THR A 329 -15.73 -0.73 7.83
C THR A 329 -16.37 0.05 6.68
N ALA A 330 -17.00 1.20 6.99
CA ALA A 330 -17.51 2.09 5.94
C ALA A 330 -16.43 2.44 4.92
N GLY A 331 -15.21 2.70 5.42
CA GLY A 331 -14.00 3.02 4.67
C GLY A 331 -13.63 2.05 3.55
N VAL A 332 -14.02 0.78 3.67
CA VAL A 332 -13.62 -0.30 2.75
C VAL A 332 -14.81 -0.95 2.05
N GLN A 333 -15.99 -0.31 2.08
CA GLN A 333 -17.22 -0.85 1.47
C GLN A 333 -17.03 -1.16 -0.02
N ARG A 334 -16.43 -0.23 -0.78
CA ARG A 334 -16.12 -0.44 -2.20
C ARG A 334 -15.16 -1.61 -2.42
N THR A 335 -14.16 -1.76 -1.55
CA THR A 335 -13.25 -2.92 -1.56
C THR A 335 -14.02 -4.21 -1.28
N ALA A 336 -14.95 -4.21 -0.32
CA ALA A 336 -15.78 -5.37 0.00
C ALA A 336 -16.67 -5.78 -1.18
N GLU A 337 -17.24 -4.81 -1.91
CA GLU A 337 -18.03 -5.05 -3.11
C GLU A 337 -17.19 -5.62 -4.26
N ASN A 338 -16.00 -5.06 -4.49
CA ASN A 338 -15.05 -5.56 -5.48
C ASN A 338 -14.63 -7.01 -5.17
N VAL A 339 -14.29 -7.28 -3.90
CA VAL A 339 -13.96 -8.62 -3.42
C VAL A 339 -15.13 -9.58 -3.62
N ARG A 340 -16.34 -9.19 -3.20
CA ARG A 340 -17.54 -10.01 -3.37
C ARG A 340 -17.78 -10.34 -4.84
N ALA A 341 -17.75 -9.34 -5.72
CA ALA A 341 -17.94 -9.53 -7.15
C ALA A 341 -16.89 -10.48 -7.76
N GLY A 342 -15.61 -10.30 -7.40
CA GLY A 342 -14.52 -11.15 -7.87
C GLY A 342 -14.62 -12.60 -7.39
N LEU A 343 -14.94 -12.82 -6.11
CA LEU A 343 -15.10 -14.15 -5.53
C LEU A 343 -16.36 -14.86 -6.02
N SER A 344 -17.50 -14.15 -6.14
CA SER A 344 -18.75 -14.73 -6.65
C SER A 344 -18.68 -15.11 -8.13
N ALA A 345 -17.77 -14.49 -8.89
CA ALA A 345 -17.51 -14.86 -10.28
C ALA A 345 -16.53 -16.04 -10.42
N ALA A 346 -15.93 -16.54 -9.32
CA ALA A 346 -14.96 -17.62 -9.34
C ALA A 346 -15.65 -18.99 -9.47
N PRO A 347 -15.43 -19.76 -10.54
CA PRO A 347 -16.05 -21.09 -10.71
C PRO A 347 -15.73 -22.06 -9.57
N GLN A 348 -14.57 -21.92 -8.93
CA GLN A 348 -14.13 -22.76 -7.82
C GLN A 348 -14.90 -22.47 -6.53
N LEU A 349 -15.55 -21.30 -6.44
CA LEU A 349 -16.47 -20.93 -5.38
C LEU A 349 -17.94 -21.08 -5.82
N ALA A 350 -18.22 -21.82 -6.91
CA ALA A 350 -19.59 -22.10 -7.32
C ALA A 350 -20.29 -22.90 -6.22
N GLY A 351 -21.29 -22.28 -5.58
CA GLY A 351 -21.99 -22.82 -4.41
C GLY A 351 -21.57 -22.18 -3.08
N SER A 352 -20.46 -21.46 -3.03
CA SER A 352 -20.09 -20.64 -1.88
C SER A 352 -20.88 -19.35 -1.88
N GLU A 353 -21.45 -18.99 -0.74
CA GLU A 353 -22.11 -17.70 -0.58
C GLU A 353 -21.14 -16.66 -0.01
N VAL A 354 -20.98 -15.52 -0.69
CA VAL A 354 -20.09 -14.42 -0.25
C VAL A 354 -20.92 -13.25 0.26
N ARG A 355 -20.82 -12.97 1.56
CA ARG A 355 -21.58 -11.91 2.24
C ARG A 355 -20.68 -10.81 2.74
N THR A 356 -21.16 -9.57 2.66
CA THR A 356 -20.49 -8.40 3.24
C THR A 356 -21.21 -7.97 4.51
N VAL A 357 -20.47 -7.77 5.59
CA VAL A 357 -20.98 -7.28 6.87
C VAL A 357 -20.26 -5.98 7.20
N ARG A 358 -21.02 -4.91 7.40
CA ARG A 358 -20.47 -3.62 7.81
C ARG A 358 -20.30 -3.57 9.32
N ILE A 359 -19.12 -3.18 9.78
CA ILE A 359 -18.78 -2.95 11.19
C ILE A 359 -18.38 -1.48 11.38
N ASP A 360 -18.66 -0.92 12.55
CA ASP A 360 -18.21 0.44 12.91
C ASP A 360 -16.81 0.36 13.53
N GLU A 361 -15.85 1.04 12.89
CA GLU A 361 -14.46 1.12 13.36
C GLU A 361 -14.32 1.75 14.75
N ASN A 362 -15.25 2.61 15.16
CA ASN A 362 -15.19 3.33 16.45
C ASN A 362 -15.71 2.49 17.62
N THR A 363 -16.43 1.41 17.32
CA THR A 363 -16.97 0.49 18.32
C THR A 363 -16.54 -0.95 18.04
N PRO A 364 -15.23 -1.28 18.15
CA PRO A 364 -14.75 -2.64 17.91
C PRO A 364 -15.41 -3.71 18.79
N HIS A 365 -15.99 -3.37 19.95
CA HIS A 365 -16.76 -4.34 20.74
C HIS A 365 -18.00 -4.87 19.98
N LEU A 366 -18.57 -4.10 19.04
CA LEU A 366 -19.65 -4.58 18.16
C LEU A 366 -19.16 -5.65 17.17
N LEU A 367 -17.85 -5.72 16.90
CA LEU A 367 -17.27 -6.81 16.12
C LEU A 367 -17.52 -8.15 16.80
N ALA A 368 -17.35 -8.23 18.12
CA ALA A 368 -17.61 -9.46 18.88
C ALA A 368 -19.08 -9.87 18.74
N GLN A 369 -20.03 -8.93 18.76
CA GLN A 369 -21.45 -9.24 18.54
C GLN A 369 -21.71 -9.76 17.12
N ALA A 370 -21.08 -9.18 16.10
CA ALA A 370 -21.20 -9.65 14.73
C ALA A 370 -20.62 -11.07 14.57
N LEU A 371 -19.45 -11.33 15.15
CA LEU A 371 -18.81 -12.64 15.14
C LEU A 371 -19.62 -13.69 15.90
N THR A 372 -20.16 -13.36 17.08
CA THR A 372 -21.07 -14.24 17.83
C THR A 372 -22.31 -14.57 17.01
N ARG A 373 -22.96 -13.59 16.35
CA ARG A 373 -24.11 -13.87 15.48
C ARG A 373 -23.77 -14.76 14.30
N ILE A 374 -22.57 -14.64 13.73
CA ILE A 374 -22.10 -15.55 12.68
C ILE A 374 -21.93 -16.97 13.26
N ALA A 375 -21.30 -17.12 14.42
CA ALA A 375 -21.12 -18.41 15.06
C ALA A 375 -22.47 -19.05 15.46
N ASP A 376 -23.40 -18.28 16.03
CA ASP A 376 -24.73 -18.74 16.44
C ASP A 376 -25.60 -19.13 15.24
N ALA A 377 -25.42 -18.48 14.08
CA ALA A 377 -26.09 -18.86 12.85
C ALA A 377 -25.56 -20.18 12.29
N HIS A 378 -24.33 -20.59 12.64
CA HIS A 378 -23.67 -21.78 12.11
C HIS A 378 -23.09 -22.65 13.23
N PRO A 379 -23.94 -23.17 14.14
CA PRO A 379 -23.48 -23.80 15.38
C PRO A 379 -22.65 -25.08 15.16
N ASP A 380 -22.88 -25.76 14.04
CA ASP A 380 -22.18 -27.00 13.67
C ASP A 380 -21.06 -26.79 12.64
N ALA A 381 -20.85 -25.54 12.18
CA ALA A 381 -19.84 -25.26 11.18
C ALA A 381 -18.45 -25.08 11.78
N HIS A 382 -17.44 -25.49 11.00
CA HIS A 382 -16.06 -25.11 11.24
C HIS A 382 -15.85 -23.64 10.84
N LEU A 383 -15.64 -22.78 11.84
CA LEU A 383 -15.40 -21.35 11.63
C LEU A 383 -13.90 -21.06 11.57
N THR A 384 -13.48 -20.48 10.47
CA THR A 384 -12.12 -20.02 10.24
C THR A 384 -12.07 -18.50 10.16
N LEU A 385 -11.27 -17.85 11.01
CA LEU A 385 -11.21 -16.40 11.13
C LEU A 385 -9.85 -15.87 10.64
N ASN A 386 -9.87 -15.07 9.58
CA ASN A 386 -8.69 -14.45 8.98
C ASN A 386 -8.53 -12.99 9.46
N LEU A 387 -7.43 -12.76 10.19
CA LEU A 387 -7.10 -11.49 10.82
C LEU A 387 -6.10 -10.64 10.01
N THR A 388 -5.81 -11.01 8.76
CA THR A 388 -4.80 -10.33 7.93
C THR A 388 -5.22 -8.91 7.52
N GLY A 389 -6.51 -8.68 7.26
CA GLY A 389 -7.08 -7.35 6.98
C GLY A 389 -7.73 -6.69 8.21
N GLY A 390 -8.45 -5.59 7.98
CA GLY A 390 -8.96 -4.71 9.05
C GLY A 390 -7.87 -3.85 9.71
N THR A 391 -8.28 -2.92 10.58
CA THR A 391 -7.35 -2.18 11.45
C THR A 391 -6.81 -3.10 12.56
N LYS A 392 -5.75 -2.67 13.26
CA LYS A 392 -5.21 -3.47 14.36
C LYS A 392 -6.20 -3.63 15.51
N ALA A 393 -6.96 -2.58 15.84
CA ALA A 393 -8.00 -2.65 16.85
C ALA A 393 -8.98 -3.79 16.55
N LEU A 394 -9.53 -3.82 15.33
CA LEU A 394 -10.45 -4.87 14.90
C LEU A 394 -9.82 -6.28 14.97
N ALA A 395 -8.58 -6.42 14.50
CA ALA A 395 -7.88 -7.71 14.54
C ALA A 395 -7.67 -8.22 15.97
N LEU A 396 -7.32 -7.35 16.93
CA LEU A 396 -7.10 -7.73 18.33
C LEU A 396 -8.41 -8.03 19.06
N HIS A 397 -9.47 -7.26 18.84
CA HIS A 397 -10.80 -7.60 19.40
C HIS A 397 -11.33 -8.92 18.84
N ALA A 398 -11.12 -9.21 17.55
CA ALA A 398 -11.48 -10.48 16.96
C ALA A 398 -10.65 -11.65 17.53
N LEU A 399 -9.37 -11.43 17.81
CA LEU A 399 -8.50 -12.42 18.46
C LEU A 399 -8.92 -12.68 19.92
N LYS A 400 -9.27 -11.63 20.67
CA LYS A 400 -9.83 -11.73 22.02
C LYS A 400 -11.14 -12.51 22.04
N TRP A 401 -12.03 -12.25 21.09
CA TRP A 401 -13.26 -13.02 20.92
C TRP A 401 -12.96 -14.50 20.62
N ALA A 402 -12.09 -14.78 19.65
CA ALA A 402 -11.74 -16.15 19.27
C ALA A 402 -11.11 -16.95 20.42
N ALA A 403 -10.31 -16.32 21.29
CA ALA A 403 -9.75 -16.97 22.48
C ALA A 403 -10.83 -17.48 23.46
N ASN A 404 -12.02 -16.87 23.46
CA ASN A 404 -13.14 -17.23 24.30
C ASN A 404 -14.16 -18.15 23.61
N THR A 405 -13.94 -18.53 22.36
CA THR A 405 -14.88 -19.34 21.55
C THR A 405 -14.22 -20.64 21.08
N ARG A 406 -14.57 -21.77 21.71
CA ARG A 406 -13.94 -23.07 21.48
C ARG A 406 -14.03 -23.62 20.05
N ALA A 407 -15.02 -23.18 19.26
CA ALA A 407 -15.29 -23.69 17.91
C ALA A 407 -14.55 -22.94 16.77
N VAL A 408 -13.69 -21.97 17.10
CA VAL A 408 -13.09 -21.06 16.11
C VAL A 408 -11.61 -21.37 15.92
N ARG A 409 -11.18 -21.55 14.67
CA ARG A 409 -9.75 -21.59 14.31
C ARG A 409 -9.31 -20.22 13.78
N PRO A 410 -8.53 -19.42 14.54
CA PRO A 410 -7.94 -18.21 13.99
C PRO A 410 -6.82 -18.58 13.01
N VAL A 411 -6.91 -18.13 11.77
CA VAL A 411 -5.80 -18.16 10.82
C VAL A 411 -4.89 -17.00 11.15
N ARG A 412 -3.71 -17.33 11.68
CA ARG A 412 -2.68 -16.35 12.00
C ARG A 412 -2.03 -15.87 10.70
N THR A 413 -1.63 -14.61 10.66
CA THR A 413 -1.00 -13.96 9.50
C THR A 413 0.30 -14.63 9.02
N GLU A 414 1.00 -15.39 9.87
CA GLU A 414 2.20 -16.16 9.52
C GLU A 414 1.85 -17.44 8.73
N PHE A 415 0.64 -17.99 8.93
CA PHE A 415 0.21 -19.28 8.37
C PHE A 415 -0.02 -19.26 6.85
N THR A 416 -0.32 -18.10 6.24
CA THR A 416 -0.62 -18.04 4.79
C THR A 416 0.61 -17.92 3.89
N GLN A 417 1.75 -17.46 4.40
CA GLN A 417 2.99 -17.30 3.61
C GLN A 417 4.12 -18.26 4.00
N GLN A 418 4.35 -18.55 5.29
CA GLN A 418 5.52 -19.34 5.70
C GLN A 418 5.31 -20.86 5.63
N GLN A 419 4.11 -21.39 5.94
CA GLN A 419 3.86 -22.84 5.85
C GLN A 419 3.82 -23.37 4.40
N ARG A 420 3.32 -22.59 3.43
CA ARG A 420 3.24 -23.04 2.02
C ARG A 420 4.59 -23.30 1.38
N VAL A 421 5.57 -22.47 1.71
CA VAL A 421 6.92 -22.55 1.14
C VAL A 421 7.74 -23.65 1.82
N GLY A 422 7.51 -23.90 3.11
CA GLY A 422 8.15 -25.00 3.85
C GLY A 422 7.56 -26.37 3.51
N ASP A 423 6.25 -26.46 3.32
CA ASP A 423 5.54 -27.74 3.20
C ASP A 423 5.25 -28.17 1.74
N GLY A 424 5.58 -27.32 0.76
CA GLY A 424 5.44 -27.65 -0.67
C GLY A 424 3.99 -27.82 -1.16
N ARG A 425 2.99 -27.43 -0.36
CA ARG A 425 1.57 -27.55 -0.74
C ARG A 425 1.13 -26.34 -1.54
N GLU A 426 0.88 -26.56 -2.84
CA GLU A 426 0.21 -25.57 -3.66
C GLU A 426 -1.24 -25.36 -3.19
N PRO A 427 -1.78 -24.14 -3.28
CA PRO A 427 -3.19 -23.90 -3.03
C PRO A 427 -4.04 -24.76 -3.96
N GLY A 428 -5.14 -25.34 -3.47
CA GLY A 428 -6.01 -26.20 -4.29
C GLY A 428 -6.63 -25.49 -5.49
N TRP A 429 -6.66 -24.15 -5.52
CA TRP A 429 -7.17 -23.35 -6.62
C TRP A 429 -6.65 -21.89 -6.62
N HIS A 430 -6.79 -21.21 -7.76
CA HIS A 430 -6.46 -19.80 -7.95
C HIS A 430 -7.58 -19.07 -8.69
N LEU A 431 -7.71 -17.77 -8.42
CA LEU A 431 -8.53 -16.87 -9.24
C LEU A 431 -7.85 -16.67 -10.59
N SER A 432 -8.62 -16.40 -11.65
CA SER A 432 -8.04 -15.91 -12.91
C SER A 432 -7.45 -14.51 -12.73
N LEU A 433 -6.61 -14.06 -13.67
CA LEU A 433 -6.08 -12.70 -13.62
C LEU A 433 -7.19 -11.63 -13.61
N GLU A 434 -8.23 -11.85 -14.40
CA GLU A 434 -9.38 -10.95 -14.49
C GLU A 434 -10.10 -10.85 -13.13
N GLN A 435 -10.25 -11.97 -12.42
CA GLN A 435 -10.83 -12.02 -11.08
C GLN A 435 -9.91 -11.40 -10.02
N GLU A 436 -8.61 -11.68 -10.09
CA GLU A 436 -7.58 -11.05 -9.25
C GLU A 436 -7.65 -9.52 -9.37
N LEU A 437 -7.74 -9.00 -10.60
CA LEU A 437 -7.86 -7.56 -10.82
C LEU A 437 -9.23 -7.02 -10.40
N GLN A 438 -10.31 -7.78 -10.62
CA GLN A 438 -11.66 -7.39 -10.20
C GLN A 438 -11.75 -7.23 -8.68
N VAL A 439 -11.13 -8.13 -7.91
CA VAL A 439 -10.97 -8.01 -6.44
C VAL A 439 -10.27 -6.70 -6.04
N ARG A 440 -9.33 -6.23 -6.87
CA ARG A 440 -8.60 -4.96 -6.70
C ARG A 440 -9.36 -3.76 -7.27
N GLY A 441 -10.57 -3.97 -7.79
CA GLY A 441 -11.40 -2.92 -8.39
C GLY A 441 -10.93 -2.47 -9.77
N VAL A 442 -10.32 -3.37 -10.55
CA VAL A 442 -9.76 -3.07 -11.88
C VAL A 442 -10.20 -4.11 -12.88
N GLN A 443 -10.42 -3.68 -14.12
CA GLN A 443 -10.85 -4.54 -15.22
C GLN A 443 -9.82 -4.54 -16.34
N ILE A 444 -9.69 -5.66 -17.05
CA ILE A 444 -8.91 -5.72 -18.29
C ILE A 444 -9.83 -5.33 -19.45
N LYS A 445 -9.47 -4.25 -20.16
CA LYS A 445 -10.13 -3.84 -21.41
C LYS A 445 -9.65 -4.68 -22.58
N SER A 446 -8.33 -4.83 -22.67
CA SER A 446 -7.65 -5.58 -23.71
C SER A 446 -6.29 -6.03 -23.20
N SER A 447 -5.83 -7.18 -23.67
CA SER A 447 -4.49 -7.67 -23.43
C SER A 447 -4.07 -8.54 -24.58
N LEU A 448 -2.78 -8.61 -24.85
CA LEU A 448 -2.21 -9.56 -25.77
C LEU A 448 -1.86 -10.86 -25.03
N PRO A 449 -2.02 -12.02 -25.71
CA PRO A 449 -1.55 -13.28 -25.16
C PRO A 449 -0.03 -13.23 -24.97
N VAL A 450 0.46 -13.96 -23.96
CA VAL A 450 1.90 -14.11 -23.76
C VAL A 450 2.48 -14.80 -24.98
N PRO A 451 3.48 -14.21 -25.64
CA PRO A 451 4.02 -14.81 -26.85
C PRO A 451 4.76 -16.10 -26.51
N ALA A 452 4.58 -17.11 -27.36
CA ALA A 452 5.38 -18.31 -27.31
C ALA A 452 6.87 -17.96 -27.42
N GLY A 453 7.72 -18.70 -26.72
CA GLY A 453 9.17 -18.54 -26.73
C GLY A 453 9.77 -19.04 -28.05
N VAL A 454 9.48 -18.35 -29.14
CA VAL A 454 9.94 -18.72 -30.48
C VAL A 454 11.39 -18.27 -30.65
N PRO A 455 12.37 -19.19 -30.80
CA PRO A 455 13.78 -18.83 -30.82
C PRO A 455 14.16 -17.85 -31.92
N SER A 456 13.51 -17.92 -33.09
CA SER A 456 13.75 -17.00 -34.21
C SER A 456 13.27 -15.58 -33.91
N VAL A 457 12.13 -15.42 -33.23
CA VAL A 457 11.61 -14.11 -32.80
C VAL A 457 12.52 -13.54 -31.72
N LEU A 458 12.89 -14.35 -30.71
CA LEU A 458 13.79 -13.94 -29.64
C LEU A 458 15.13 -13.42 -30.19
N LYS A 459 15.76 -14.18 -31.07
CA LYS A 459 17.02 -13.78 -31.72
C LYS A 459 16.88 -12.49 -32.53
N ALA A 460 15.79 -12.33 -33.26
CA ALA A 460 15.53 -11.11 -34.02
C ALA A 460 15.29 -9.89 -33.12
N ALA A 461 14.58 -10.08 -31.99
CA ALA A 461 14.38 -9.06 -30.97
C ALA A 461 15.71 -8.64 -30.32
N GLU A 462 16.55 -9.61 -29.93
CA GLU A 462 17.90 -9.35 -29.40
C GLU A 462 18.74 -8.53 -30.40
N HIS A 463 18.77 -8.93 -31.67
CA HIS A 463 19.53 -8.22 -32.70
C HIS A 463 19.05 -6.78 -32.89
N LEU A 464 17.73 -6.56 -32.98
CA LEU A 464 17.15 -5.23 -33.10
C LEU A 464 17.46 -4.36 -31.88
N PHE A 465 17.39 -4.94 -30.69
CA PHE A 465 17.63 -4.23 -29.43
C PHE A 465 19.09 -3.79 -29.28
N VAL A 466 20.04 -4.66 -29.65
CA VAL A 466 21.49 -4.38 -29.62
C VAL A 466 21.91 -3.43 -30.74
N ARG A 467 21.41 -3.64 -31.96
CA ARG A 467 21.75 -2.84 -33.14
C ARG A 467 20.48 -2.43 -33.87
N MET A 468 20.16 -1.14 -33.78
CA MET A 468 19.03 -0.58 -34.51
C MET A 468 19.40 -0.28 -35.96
N THR A 469 19.00 -1.18 -36.86
CA THR A 469 19.04 -0.93 -38.30
C THR A 469 17.68 -1.26 -38.91
N ASP A 470 17.34 -0.63 -40.03
CA ASP A 470 16.10 -0.93 -40.76
C ASP A 470 16.02 -2.41 -41.16
N GLU A 471 17.16 -3.03 -41.43
CA GLU A 471 17.28 -4.46 -41.70
C GLU A 471 16.87 -5.32 -40.50
N HIS A 472 17.37 -5.02 -39.29
CA HIS A 472 16.98 -5.75 -38.09
C HIS A 472 15.51 -5.51 -37.73
N ALA A 473 15.00 -4.30 -37.93
CA ALA A 473 13.59 -3.99 -37.71
C ALA A 473 12.71 -4.77 -38.69
N ALA A 474 13.07 -4.82 -39.97
CA ALA A 474 12.39 -5.64 -40.98
C ALA A 474 12.49 -7.15 -40.66
N ALA A 475 13.64 -7.62 -40.18
CA ALA A 475 13.82 -9.01 -39.78
C ALA A 475 12.91 -9.39 -38.59
N PHE A 476 12.85 -8.56 -37.55
CA PHE A 476 11.96 -8.76 -36.42
C PHE A 476 10.49 -8.75 -36.83
N ARG A 477 10.07 -7.76 -37.64
CA ARG A 477 8.70 -7.70 -38.20
C ARG A 477 8.30 -8.98 -38.91
N ARG A 478 9.14 -9.47 -39.82
CA ARG A 478 8.89 -10.73 -40.55
C ARG A 478 8.72 -11.92 -39.61
N GLN A 479 9.50 -11.99 -38.53
CA GLN A 479 9.34 -13.07 -37.55
C GLN A 479 8.05 -12.93 -36.75
N VAL A 480 7.70 -11.71 -36.31
CA VAL A 480 6.45 -11.45 -35.59
C VAL A 480 5.24 -11.76 -36.46
N GLU A 481 5.19 -11.28 -37.69
CA GLU A 481 4.08 -11.55 -38.63
C GLU A 481 3.93 -13.04 -38.94
N ARG A 482 5.06 -13.76 -39.06
CA ARG A 482 5.06 -15.21 -39.32
C ARG A 482 4.52 -16.01 -38.15
N HIS A 483 4.89 -15.65 -36.92
CA HIS A 483 4.61 -16.46 -35.72
C HIS A 483 3.40 -15.97 -34.92
N PHE A 484 3.00 -14.72 -35.10
CA PHE A 484 1.86 -14.07 -34.43
C PHE A 484 0.95 -13.35 -35.46
N PRO A 485 0.46 -14.06 -36.50
CA PRO A 485 -0.30 -13.44 -37.58
C PRO A 485 -1.57 -12.76 -37.04
N GLY A 486 -1.78 -11.51 -37.42
CA GLY A 486 -2.96 -10.72 -37.04
C GLY A 486 -2.96 -10.19 -35.59
N GLN A 487 -1.97 -10.53 -34.77
CA GLN A 487 -1.86 -10.02 -33.39
C GLN A 487 -1.18 -8.64 -33.33
N PHE A 488 -0.24 -8.39 -34.25
CA PHE A 488 0.50 -7.14 -34.35
C PHE A 488 0.36 -6.56 -35.76
N THR A 489 0.31 -5.24 -35.87
CA THR A 489 0.36 -4.58 -37.17
C THR A 489 1.82 -4.30 -37.54
N SER A 490 2.13 -4.19 -38.83
CA SER A 490 3.48 -3.87 -39.31
C SER A 490 4.03 -2.53 -38.79
N ALA A 491 3.15 -1.64 -38.31
CA ALA A 491 3.48 -0.38 -37.64
C ALA A 491 3.81 -0.54 -36.14
N THR A 492 3.26 -1.56 -35.46
CA THR A 492 3.51 -1.80 -34.02
C THR A 492 4.71 -2.71 -33.77
N ALA A 493 5.16 -3.48 -34.75
CA ALA A 493 6.35 -4.31 -34.65
C ALA A 493 7.64 -3.46 -34.79
N ASN A 494 7.93 -2.72 -33.72
CA ASN A 494 9.03 -1.77 -33.59
C ASN A 494 9.98 -2.17 -32.44
N GLU A 495 10.91 -1.30 -32.11
CA GLU A 495 11.90 -1.52 -31.04
C GLU A 495 11.29 -1.61 -29.64
N GLY A 496 10.19 -0.88 -29.39
CA GLY A 496 9.45 -0.97 -28.13
C GLY A 496 8.90 -2.37 -27.95
N LEU A 497 8.21 -2.88 -28.98
CA LEU A 497 7.69 -4.24 -28.97
C LEU A 497 8.78 -5.31 -28.81
N ALA A 498 9.95 -5.12 -29.43
CA ALA A 498 11.08 -6.02 -29.25
C ALA A 498 11.60 -6.01 -27.81
N ALA A 499 11.69 -4.84 -27.18
CA ALA A 499 12.08 -4.73 -25.79
C ALA A 499 11.04 -5.40 -24.87
N GLU A 500 9.75 -5.13 -25.07
CA GLU A 500 8.67 -5.76 -24.29
C GLU A 500 8.69 -7.28 -24.44
N TYR A 501 8.87 -7.80 -25.66
CA TYR A 501 8.99 -9.23 -25.93
C TYR A 501 10.15 -9.84 -25.13
N LEU A 502 11.34 -9.22 -25.17
CA LEU A 502 12.51 -9.66 -24.41
C LEU A 502 12.26 -9.63 -22.90
N SER A 503 11.61 -8.59 -22.38
CA SER A 503 11.26 -8.47 -20.97
C SER A 503 10.27 -9.55 -20.53
N ILE A 504 9.19 -9.76 -21.30
CA ILE A 504 8.17 -10.78 -21.03
C ILE A 504 8.77 -12.18 -21.08
N ARG A 505 9.61 -12.47 -22.08
CA ARG A 505 10.30 -13.76 -22.17
C ARG A 505 11.30 -13.96 -21.04
N GLY A 506 12.11 -12.95 -20.74
CA GLY A 506 13.07 -13.01 -19.63
C GLY A 506 12.40 -13.29 -18.29
N LEU A 507 11.22 -12.72 -18.03
CA LEU A 507 10.43 -13.02 -16.84
C LEU A 507 10.00 -14.49 -16.78
N VAL A 508 9.46 -15.02 -17.90
CA VAL A 508 9.01 -16.41 -18.01
C VAL A 508 10.16 -17.40 -17.87
N ASP A 509 11.31 -17.09 -18.47
CA ASP A 509 12.44 -18.00 -18.59
C ASP A 509 13.31 -18.01 -17.32
N ALA A 510 13.40 -16.89 -16.59
CA ALA A 510 14.22 -16.81 -15.38
C ALA A 510 13.50 -17.30 -14.12
N LEU A 511 12.18 -17.13 -14.01
CA LEU A 511 11.45 -17.59 -12.84
C LEU A 511 11.19 -19.11 -12.92
N PRO A 512 11.30 -19.86 -11.80
CA PRO A 512 10.99 -21.28 -11.79
C PRO A 512 9.60 -21.57 -12.35
N GLN A 513 9.43 -22.72 -13.02
CA GLN A 513 8.11 -23.16 -13.46
C GLN A 513 7.12 -23.16 -12.29
N GLY A 514 5.89 -22.68 -12.54
CA GLY A 514 4.86 -22.53 -11.51
C GLY A 514 4.93 -21.22 -10.71
N ARG A 515 6.06 -20.50 -10.72
CA ARG A 515 6.21 -19.22 -9.99
C ARG A 515 5.32 -18.12 -10.54
N VAL A 516 5.15 -18.06 -11.86
CA VAL A 516 4.25 -17.12 -12.54
C VAL A 516 2.94 -17.84 -12.83
N ARG A 517 1.88 -17.51 -12.09
CA ARG A 517 0.53 -18.08 -12.27
C ARG A 517 -0.17 -17.53 -13.50
N HIS A 518 -0.12 -16.20 -13.61
CA HIS A 518 -0.74 -15.47 -14.71
C HIS A 518 0.23 -14.46 -15.26
N LEU A 519 0.16 -14.27 -16.57
CA LEU A 519 0.92 -13.25 -17.28
C LEU A 519 0.08 -12.77 -18.45
N ARG A 520 0.10 -11.45 -18.67
CA ARG A 520 -0.43 -10.80 -19.87
C ARG A 520 0.55 -9.75 -20.35
N TRP A 521 0.51 -9.52 -21.65
CA TRP A 521 1.34 -8.57 -22.37
C TRP A 521 0.46 -7.42 -22.89
N ALA A 522 1.00 -6.19 -22.92
CA ALA A 522 0.36 -4.99 -23.46
C ALA A 522 -1.09 -4.84 -22.98
N THR A 523 -1.24 -4.74 -21.65
CA THR A 523 -2.53 -4.82 -20.99
C THR A 523 -3.09 -3.43 -20.71
N LYS A 524 -4.30 -3.17 -21.20
CA LYS A 524 -5.07 -1.97 -20.88
C LYS A 524 -6.01 -2.28 -19.72
N LEU A 525 -5.79 -1.57 -18.63
CA LEU A 525 -6.54 -1.61 -17.39
C LEU A 525 -7.57 -0.48 -17.37
N ILE A 526 -8.80 -0.79 -16.97
CA ILE A 526 -9.84 0.18 -16.65
C ILE A 526 -9.99 0.24 -15.14
N PHE A 527 -9.93 1.45 -14.61
CA PHE A 527 -10.28 1.79 -13.24
C PHE A 527 -11.69 2.36 -13.25
N PRO A 528 -12.73 1.59 -12.87
CA PRO A 528 -14.10 2.08 -12.85
C PRO A 528 -14.19 3.32 -11.96
N SER A 529 -14.97 4.30 -12.39
CA SER A 529 -15.25 5.50 -11.62
C SER A 529 -16.74 5.78 -11.67
N PRO A 530 -17.42 6.06 -10.54
CA PRO A 530 -18.82 6.45 -10.56
C PRO A 530 -19.08 7.73 -11.36
N HIS A 531 -18.03 8.54 -11.61
CA HIS A 531 -18.11 9.84 -12.26
C HIS A 531 -17.61 9.87 -13.69
N ARG A 532 -16.92 8.80 -14.13
CA ARG A 532 -16.54 8.58 -15.53
C ARG A 532 -17.04 7.19 -15.90
N PRO A 533 -18.20 7.07 -16.58
CA PRO A 533 -18.79 5.79 -16.94
C PRO A 533 -17.82 4.86 -17.68
N GLU A 534 -16.90 5.42 -18.46
CA GLU A 534 -15.84 4.72 -19.18
C GLU A 534 -14.63 4.32 -18.31
N GLY A 535 -14.53 4.84 -17.09
CA GLY A 535 -13.41 4.65 -16.17
C GLY A 535 -12.14 5.41 -16.57
N PHE A 536 -11.06 5.20 -15.83
CA PHE A 536 -9.73 5.67 -16.22
C PHE A 536 -8.95 4.54 -16.86
N GLU A 537 -8.43 4.77 -18.06
CA GLU A 537 -7.58 3.80 -18.74
C GLU A 537 -6.10 3.97 -18.39
N ARG A 538 -5.42 2.85 -18.16
CA ARG A 538 -3.98 2.77 -17.99
C ARG A 538 -3.44 1.59 -18.77
N GLU A 539 -2.29 1.78 -19.39
CA GLU A 539 -1.58 0.72 -20.10
C GLU A 539 -0.39 0.27 -19.25
N VAL A 540 -0.15 -1.04 -19.24
CA VAL A 540 1.06 -1.64 -18.70
C VAL A 540 1.61 -2.62 -19.71
N ASP A 541 2.91 -2.59 -19.94
CA ASP A 541 3.55 -3.46 -20.92
C ASP A 541 3.48 -4.92 -20.47
N GLY A 542 3.62 -5.19 -19.17
CA GLY A 542 3.43 -6.54 -18.63
C GLY A 542 2.70 -6.51 -17.30
N ILE A 543 1.87 -7.53 -17.08
CA ILE A 543 1.25 -7.78 -15.78
C ILE A 543 1.29 -9.25 -15.45
N ALA A 544 1.83 -9.58 -14.27
CA ALA A 544 1.97 -10.95 -13.81
C ALA A 544 1.42 -11.12 -12.39
N VAL A 545 0.89 -12.30 -12.08
CA VAL A 545 0.57 -12.70 -10.70
C VAL A 545 1.46 -13.86 -10.35
N LEU A 546 2.20 -13.73 -9.24
CA LEU A 546 3.04 -14.77 -8.70
C LEU A 546 2.23 -15.78 -7.88
N ASP A 547 2.80 -16.95 -7.67
CA ASP A 547 2.33 -18.01 -6.76
C ASP A 547 2.17 -17.57 -5.29
N ASP A 548 2.83 -16.52 -4.83
CA ASP A 548 2.60 -15.94 -3.51
C ASP A 548 1.51 -14.84 -3.50
N GLY A 549 0.83 -14.64 -4.63
CA GLY A 549 -0.22 -13.64 -4.81
C GLY A 549 0.28 -12.22 -5.07
N ARG A 550 1.60 -12.01 -5.15
CA ARG A 550 2.15 -10.70 -5.54
C ARG A 550 1.84 -10.39 -7.00
N LEU A 551 1.43 -9.15 -7.24
CA LEU A 551 1.23 -8.58 -8.56
C LEU A 551 2.52 -7.94 -9.05
N LEU A 552 3.01 -8.31 -10.23
CA LEU A 552 4.10 -7.62 -10.90
C LEU A 552 3.55 -6.78 -12.02
N LEU A 553 3.90 -5.49 -12.02
CA LEU A 553 3.70 -4.59 -13.15
C LEU A 553 5.04 -4.40 -13.83
N MET A 554 5.04 -4.37 -15.15
CA MET A 554 6.23 -4.16 -15.93
C MET A 554 6.00 -3.03 -16.91
N GLU A 555 6.92 -2.07 -16.89
CA GLU A 555 7.04 -0.98 -17.83
C GLU A 555 8.38 -1.16 -18.54
N THR A 556 8.34 -1.29 -19.86
CA THR A 556 9.52 -1.54 -20.67
C THR A 556 9.89 -0.32 -21.48
N LYS A 557 11.15 0.09 -21.38
CA LYS A 557 11.70 1.23 -22.10
C LYS A 557 12.86 0.77 -22.96
N ARG A 558 12.90 1.25 -24.20
CA ARG A 558 14.06 1.00 -25.08
C ARG A 558 15.36 1.51 -24.44
N ASP A 559 15.30 2.72 -23.89
CA ASP A 559 16.40 3.37 -23.21
C ASP A 559 16.02 3.55 -21.75
N LEU A 560 16.68 2.79 -20.88
CA LEU A 560 16.41 2.80 -19.46
C LEU A 560 16.61 4.19 -18.86
N LEU A 561 17.58 4.98 -19.34
CA LEU A 561 17.80 6.34 -18.84
C LEU A 561 16.57 7.21 -19.08
N LYS A 562 15.96 7.12 -20.26
CA LYS A 562 14.76 7.90 -20.59
C LYS A 562 13.58 7.52 -19.72
N GLY A 563 13.42 6.22 -19.43
CA GLY A 563 12.42 5.73 -18.49
C GLY A 563 12.59 6.31 -17.10
N VAL A 564 13.81 6.20 -16.55
CA VAL A 564 14.13 6.63 -15.18
C VAL A 564 14.17 8.16 -15.04
N GLN A 565 14.58 8.89 -16.08
CA GLN A 565 14.50 10.35 -16.12
C GLN A 565 13.06 10.86 -16.26
N SER A 566 12.16 10.03 -16.79
CA SER A 566 10.75 10.35 -16.85
C SER A 566 10.10 10.11 -15.49
N GLU A 567 10.27 11.05 -14.54
CA GLU A 567 9.63 10.96 -13.23
C GLU A 567 8.10 10.77 -13.34
N GLY A 568 7.45 11.38 -14.33
CA GLY A 568 6.03 11.16 -14.60
C GLY A 568 5.68 9.69 -14.87
N GLU A 569 6.43 9.00 -15.72
CA GLU A 569 6.20 7.57 -16.01
C GLU A 569 6.57 6.69 -14.81
N THR A 570 7.72 6.96 -14.18
CA THR A 570 8.20 6.18 -13.04
C THR A 570 7.27 6.31 -11.83
N LEU A 571 6.78 7.53 -11.57
CA LEU A 571 5.77 7.81 -10.54
C LEU A 571 4.46 7.09 -10.88
N GLN A 572 4.00 7.17 -12.14
CA GLN A 572 2.77 6.52 -12.57
C GLN A 572 2.83 4.99 -12.37
N THR A 573 3.92 4.32 -12.73
CA THR A 573 4.05 2.87 -12.55
C THR A 573 4.13 2.48 -11.07
N SER A 574 4.89 3.24 -10.26
CA SER A 574 5.00 3.00 -8.81
C SER A 574 3.66 3.20 -8.09
N GLU A 575 2.94 4.28 -8.40
CA GLU A 575 1.61 4.55 -7.86
C GLU A 575 0.59 3.50 -8.31
N LEU A 576 0.68 3.04 -9.56
CA LEU A 576 -0.18 1.99 -10.07
C LEU A 576 0.01 0.70 -9.27
N ALA A 577 1.25 0.33 -8.95
CA ALA A 577 1.56 -0.81 -8.09
C ALA A 577 0.97 -0.61 -6.68
N GLU A 578 1.27 0.52 -6.03
CA GLU A 578 0.75 0.86 -4.70
C GLU A 578 -0.78 0.83 -4.64
N ARG A 579 -1.45 1.34 -5.69
CA ARG A 579 -2.90 1.36 -5.79
C ARG A 579 -3.50 -0.04 -5.96
N LEU A 580 -2.92 -0.86 -6.82
CA LEU A 580 -3.47 -2.17 -7.14
C LEU A 580 -3.35 -3.14 -5.98
N SER A 581 -2.25 -3.10 -5.22
CA SER A 581 -2.02 -4.08 -4.16
C SER A 581 -1.07 -3.65 -3.06
N GLY A 582 -0.69 -2.37 -3.02
CA GLY A 582 0.18 -1.83 -1.97
C GLY A 582 1.44 -2.66 -1.83
N LEU A 583 1.58 -3.32 -0.68
CA LEU A 583 2.70 -4.18 -0.33
C LEU A 583 2.76 -5.50 -1.11
N HIS A 584 1.66 -5.90 -1.76
CA HIS A 584 1.58 -7.10 -2.59
C HIS A 584 1.66 -6.78 -4.09
N ALA A 585 2.14 -5.59 -4.45
CA ALA A 585 2.45 -5.25 -5.83
C ALA A 585 3.88 -4.73 -5.94
N HIS A 586 4.50 -4.99 -7.09
CA HIS A 586 5.83 -4.49 -7.40
C HIS A 586 5.92 -4.07 -8.85
N ALA A 587 6.51 -2.90 -9.10
CA ALA A 587 6.75 -2.37 -10.43
C ALA A 587 8.21 -2.62 -10.88
N LEU A 588 8.37 -3.14 -12.09
CA LEU A 588 9.64 -3.30 -12.77
C LEU A 588 9.69 -2.26 -13.90
N ILE A 589 10.68 -1.36 -13.88
CA ILE A 589 11.05 -0.62 -15.09
C ILE A 589 12.24 -1.33 -15.71
N VAL A 590 12.01 -1.95 -16.86
CA VAL A 590 12.99 -2.75 -17.58
C VAL A 590 13.41 -1.99 -18.83
N GLY A 591 14.71 -1.93 -19.12
CA GLY A 591 15.12 -1.29 -20.36
C GLY A 591 16.58 -1.41 -20.71
N GLY A 592 16.93 -0.95 -21.91
CA GLY A 592 18.29 -1.06 -22.43
C GLY A 592 19.23 -0.11 -21.71
N TYR A 593 20.30 -0.66 -21.13
CA TYR A 593 21.40 0.15 -20.64
C TYR A 593 22.36 0.44 -21.80
N ARG A 594 22.21 1.61 -22.42
CA ARG A 594 23.19 2.12 -23.37
C ARG A 594 24.16 2.98 -22.60
N ALA A 595 25.39 2.49 -22.43
CA ALA A 595 26.51 3.36 -22.11
C ALA A 595 26.71 4.30 -23.32
N THR A 596 25.97 5.41 -23.36
CA THR A 596 26.40 6.59 -24.11
C THR A 596 27.83 6.82 -23.65
N GLY A 597 28.84 6.71 -24.52
CA GLY A 597 30.25 6.44 -24.21
C GLY A 597 31.01 7.26 -23.14
N ASP A 598 30.33 8.11 -22.38
CA ASP A 598 30.76 8.60 -21.07
C ASP A 598 30.51 7.55 -19.97
N PRO A 599 31.38 7.45 -18.95
CA PRO A 599 31.09 6.68 -17.73
C PRO A 599 29.73 7.14 -17.15
N PRO A 600 29.00 6.30 -16.39
CA PRO A 600 27.66 6.62 -15.89
C PRO A 600 27.64 8.04 -15.30
N GLY A 601 27.18 9.00 -16.11
CA GLY A 601 27.37 10.40 -15.81
C GLY A 601 26.57 10.80 -14.58
N HIS A 602 26.84 11.99 -14.05
CA HIS A 602 26.07 12.57 -12.94
C HIS A 602 24.55 12.46 -13.16
N ALA A 603 24.07 12.57 -14.40
CA ALA A 603 22.66 12.41 -14.75
C ALA A 603 22.09 11.00 -14.50
N TRP A 604 22.88 9.95 -14.74
CA TRP A 604 22.49 8.56 -14.48
C TRP A 604 22.44 8.29 -12.98
N THR A 605 23.51 8.62 -12.26
CA THR A 605 23.56 8.48 -10.79
C THR A 605 22.43 9.25 -10.13
N GLU A 606 22.13 10.45 -10.62
CA GLU A 606 21.06 11.29 -10.07
C GLU A 606 19.66 10.74 -10.38
N ALA A 607 19.38 10.32 -11.63
CA ALA A 607 18.08 9.75 -12.00
C ALA A 607 17.78 8.46 -11.23
N VAL A 608 18.78 7.58 -11.13
CA VAL A 608 18.70 6.31 -10.41
C VAL A 608 18.65 6.51 -8.89
N ARG A 609 19.34 7.53 -8.35
CA ARG A 609 19.19 7.92 -6.95
C ARG A 609 17.79 8.46 -6.65
N ARG A 610 17.21 9.26 -7.55
CA ARG A 610 15.83 9.77 -7.43
C ARG A 610 14.81 8.65 -7.51
N SER A 611 15.00 7.69 -8.42
CA SER A 611 14.12 6.53 -8.53
C SER A 611 14.17 5.64 -7.27
N GLY A 612 15.31 5.55 -6.60
CA GLY A 612 15.44 4.91 -5.28
C GLY A 612 14.60 5.59 -4.18
N THR A 613 14.20 6.86 -4.36
CA THR A 613 13.26 7.53 -3.44
C THR A 613 11.80 7.18 -3.71
N LEU A 614 11.47 6.49 -4.80
CA LEU A 614 10.07 6.20 -5.17
C LEU A 614 9.42 5.08 -4.35
N GLY A 615 10.18 4.40 -3.48
CA GLY A 615 9.65 3.46 -2.49
C GLY A 615 10.02 2.00 -2.76
N ALA A 616 9.67 1.12 -1.83
CA ALA A 616 9.99 -0.31 -1.89
C ALA A 616 9.18 -1.09 -2.94
N ALA A 617 8.08 -0.52 -3.46
CA ALA A 617 7.19 -1.15 -4.42
C ALA A 617 7.67 -1.09 -5.89
N PHE A 618 8.92 -0.67 -6.12
CA PHE A 618 9.45 -0.44 -7.46
C PHE A 618 10.96 -0.77 -7.54
N SER A 619 11.42 -1.15 -8.73
CA SER A 619 12.84 -1.40 -9.02
C SER A 619 13.20 -1.16 -10.48
N VAL A 620 14.47 -0.79 -10.70
CA VAL A 620 15.03 -0.48 -12.03
C VAL A 620 15.88 -1.65 -12.51
N TRP A 621 15.65 -2.07 -13.76
CA TRP A 621 16.22 -3.27 -14.34
C TRP A 621 16.83 -2.98 -15.71
N SER A 622 18.08 -3.37 -15.88
CA SER A 622 18.79 -3.29 -17.16
C SER A 622 18.66 -4.59 -17.92
N LEU A 623 18.01 -4.51 -19.07
CA LEU A 623 18.02 -5.53 -20.11
C LEU A 623 19.38 -5.45 -20.84
N SER A 624 20.36 -6.27 -20.45
CA SER A 624 21.68 -6.33 -21.13
C SER A 624 21.92 -7.73 -21.70
N PRO A 625 21.96 -7.88 -23.03
CA PRO A 625 21.87 -9.21 -23.61
C PRO A 625 23.15 -10.05 -23.52
N LYS A 626 24.35 -9.54 -23.20
CA LYS A 626 25.59 -10.36 -23.17
C LYS A 626 26.88 -9.72 -22.63
N HIS A 627 26.90 -8.44 -22.22
CA HIS A 627 28.15 -7.78 -21.75
C HIS A 627 27.99 -7.08 -20.40
N PRO A 628 28.90 -7.30 -19.42
CA PRO A 628 28.88 -6.66 -18.12
C PRO A 628 29.42 -5.23 -18.22
N THR A 629 28.57 -4.28 -18.61
CA THR A 629 28.79 -2.89 -18.20
C THR A 629 28.60 -2.79 -16.69
N PRO A 630 29.52 -2.12 -15.95
CA PRO A 630 29.31 -1.83 -14.54
C PRO A 630 27.97 -1.11 -14.37
N GLN A 631 27.05 -1.70 -13.60
CA GLN A 631 25.77 -1.08 -13.32
C GLN A 631 25.85 -0.25 -12.04
N PRO A 632 25.10 0.86 -11.94
CA PRO A 632 24.91 1.54 -10.66
C PRO A 632 24.39 0.55 -9.59
N ALA A 633 24.76 0.75 -8.33
CA ALA A 633 24.47 -0.19 -7.23
C ALA A 633 22.98 -0.54 -7.03
N ASN A 634 22.07 0.26 -7.58
CA ASN A 634 20.62 0.11 -7.47
C ASN A 634 19.91 -0.12 -8.81
N VAL A 635 20.66 -0.47 -9.87
CA VAL A 635 20.11 -1.05 -11.09
C VAL A 635 20.43 -2.54 -11.08
N ARG A 636 19.40 -3.37 -11.30
CA ARG A 636 19.52 -4.84 -11.33
C ARG A 636 19.66 -5.35 -12.77
N ARG A 637 20.27 -6.52 -12.95
CA ARG A 637 20.37 -7.18 -14.26
C ARG A 637 19.13 -7.99 -14.53
N PHE A 638 18.56 -7.79 -15.72
CA PHE A 638 17.38 -8.51 -16.17
C PHE A 638 17.72 -9.45 -17.33
N PRO A 639 17.32 -10.73 -17.25
CA PRO A 639 16.49 -11.33 -16.19
C PRO A 639 17.28 -12.01 -15.05
N GLU A 640 18.60 -11.92 -15.03
CA GLU A 640 19.49 -12.75 -14.20
C GLU A 640 19.30 -12.59 -12.70
N ASP A 641 19.00 -11.38 -12.24
CA ASP A 641 18.84 -11.11 -10.80
C ASP A 641 17.39 -11.38 -10.32
N LEU A 642 16.44 -11.73 -11.21
CA LEU A 642 15.03 -11.99 -10.84
C LEU A 642 14.88 -13.14 -9.83
N PRO A 643 15.54 -14.31 -9.98
CA PRO A 643 15.37 -15.41 -9.03
C PRO A 643 15.85 -15.03 -7.64
N ALA A 644 17.00 -14.35 -7.55
CA ALA A 644 17.56 -13.86 -6.27
C ALA A 644 16.64 -12.81 -5.64
N PHE A 645 16.15 -11.85 -6.42
CA PHE A 645 15.24 -10.81 -5.95
C PHE A 645 13.96 -11.39 -5.33
N PHE A 646 13.31 -12.33 -6.00
CA PHE A 646 12.05 -12.90 -5.51
C PHE A 646 12.22 -14.07 -4.53
N SER A 647 13.43 -14.57 -4.31
CA SER A 647 13.74 -15.60 -3.29
C SER A 647 14.13 -15.01 -1.94
N LEU A 648 14.81 -13.85 -1.92
CA LEU A 648 15.29 -13.18 -0.70
C LEU A 648 14.16 -12.50 0.10
N ASP A 649 13.06 -12.12 -0.57
CA ASP A 649 11.87 -11.52 0.07
C ASP A 649 11.08 -12.46 0.98
N ARG A 650 11.55 -13.70 1.19
CA ARG A 650 10.98 -14.60 2.20
C ARG A 650 11.31 -14.19 3.65
N GLY A 651 12.16 -13.17 3.84
CA GLY A 651 12.64 -12.73 5.16
C GLY A 651 12.45 -11.24 5.49
N VAL A 652 11.83 -10.43 4.63
CA VAL A 652 11.56 -9.01 4.91
C VAL A 652 10.06 -8.76 4.85
N SER A 653 9.37 -9.00 5.96
CA SER A 653 7.99 -8.54 6.20
C SER A 653 7.91 -7.73 7.48
#